data_AF-A0A428QVJ9-F1
#
_entry.id   AF-A0A428QVJ9-F1
#
_cell.length_a   1.000
_cell.length_b   1.000
_cell.length_c   1.000
_cell.angle_alpha   90.00
_cell.angle_beta   90.00
_cell.angle_gamma   90.00
#
_symmetry.space_group_name_H-M   'P 1'
#
loop_
_entity.id
_entity.type
_entity.pdbx_description
1 polymer ?
#
loop_
_entity_poly.entity_id
_entity_poly.type
_entity_poly.pdbx_seq_one_letter_code
_entity_poly.pdbx_strand_id
1 'polypeptide(L)'
;MGLSLGWRAKPEATPAVTTAGDSDLNYTSDSSDPALLRDGNLAFTRVQGGNDSKPSYQEAIGAPVESNSPLGYHVGWITIIFLNVNQMVGSGIFSSPGTILNKTGSIGLALLYWFIGFLMALAGFGVYLEFASYFPNRSGSEVVYLEQAYPRPKHFFPIAFAVQSVILSFSSSNAIVLSRYVWRIAGKVPSDWQMKGVAIAAYSLAVICVIAHNKYSLWATNFIGFLKIITLVFISITGLVILGGNVSSIPDPKANFRDSFAGTTNNGNDLSTALVNIVFSYSGYANAFNVVNEIKRPIPTIKKNGFLSLLVVAILYMLCNIAYFSAVPKKEFAESDEIAAAVFFRTVFGTGGAETALNVLVLLSAFGNLLAVLIGQSRMIREIGRQGVLPFTTFWVSTKPFGTPLGPYLLKWGMTFIMIVAPPAGDAFQFVVSLKTYPDGLFHLALGIGLYLVRRHNKRVGRGRRDFKVWDVLLIFFILIQVFIIAMPWWPPKGGPYAGEVSFWYATYCVVGIAIMITCYLYYVIWIYLIPKWKGYVIRTEVLEVDQNGANTHRLVKVPLAEVDRWDSEHDDAGNLRQRHVGSPVQESVTTEEKTAIVTGSNTGLGLEIARQLLDLGCKVILAVRDEAKGEQARRELISGRDLPSEFVEVWKLDMLSYESIMAFAKRTESLQNLDIAILNAGVQKGVETFTSTGYEVGFQVNYLSTMLLAILLLPIVKQKRVGNSVGQICILSSDMAAWSRFEERNTAPLLSAFKQKMPKWDLMDRYCTTKLLGQLFLAELSKQVSPSKVTVSCANPGLCGGSEISREFQGTLLFAYNIYSLLFSRTCSVGARTIVNAVTTLGDQAHGQYVEDAKIQPMAPAVYRSEGLRLAKQLYEETLDKLSFAGVRDIINDLYMSKQMSNEEQTRQGIAIDPQVAGRDDNDTADDVESTYSSTASATSSIYEYRKIQGRTYQNSNTTDYWHEWLTMMLDDKLYAVPLGDNPQRILDVGTGTGIWAIDMADKFPSAEVIGVDISPTQPSWTPPNVKFQIDDAQLDWTFEPASFDFIHVRYMHGAFDDWPKLYRQMFKFLKPGGWFQHIEPNIHLKCENPKSVAENDNGLSSSSMPVTRSVAPLVTDGIMEESAREAGFEEIVHKIITIPLSGWPKKERLKKEGQFVGLYMDLSLDGFALYPIGQILGWSREKVDDIVSKMRAIIRNPKHLGSGDMHMVYGRKPLKADH
;
A
#
# COMPACT_ATOMS: atom_id res chain seq x y z
N MET A 1 13.34 -20.32 -40.69
CA MET A 1 12.52 -21.55 -40.77
C MET A 1 12.53 -22.19 -39.37
N GLY A 2 11.47 -22.30 -38.58
CA GLY A 2 10.09 -21.81 -38.64
C GLY A 2 9.67 -21.41 -37.22
N LEU A 3 9.24 -20.16 -37.05
CA LEU A 3 8.60 -19.68 -35.83
C LEU A 3 7.11 -20.02 -35.95
N SER A 4 6.70 -21.13 -35.32
CA SER A 4 5.30 -21.45 -35.11
C SER A 4 4.70 -20.45 -34.11
N LEU A 5 4.25 -19.29 -34.60
CA LEU A 5 3.22 -18.51 -33.93
C LEU A 5 1.96 -19.38 -33.91
N GLY A 6 1.65 -19.98 -32.76
CA GLY A 6 0.51 -20.87 -32.55
C GLY A 6 -0.84 -20.16 -32.70
N TRP A 7 -1.17 -19.74 -33.92
CA TRP A 7 -2.53 -19.41 -34.37
C TRP A 7 -3.20 -20.70 -34.86
N ARG A 8 -3.42 -21.66 -33.97
CA ARG A 8 -4.41 -22.72 -34.21
C ARG A 8 -5.65 -22.38 -33.41
N ALA A 9 -6.59 -21.69 -34.06
CA ALA A 9 -7.99 -21.82 -33.72
C ALA A 9 -8.33 -23.32 -33.86
N LYS A 10 -8.60 -24.00 -32.74
CA LYS A 10 -9.35 -25.25 -32.80
C LYS A 10 -10.69 -24.94 -33.48
N PRO A 11 -11.25 -25.85 -34.30
CA PRO A 11 -12.59 -25.67 -34.86
C PRO A 11 -13.55 -25.41 -33.69
N GLU A 12 -14.24 -24.26 -33.71
CA GLU A 12 -15.22 -23.89 -32.70
C GLU A 12 -16.33 -24.94 -32.68
N ALA A 13 -16.32 -25.81 -31.68
CA ALA A 13 -17.57 -26.35 -31.17
C ALA A 13 -18.41 -25.14 -30.73
N THR A 14 -19.68 -25.11 -31.13
CA THR A 14 -20.67 -24.11 -30.70
C THR A 14 -20.42 -23.69 -29.25
N PRO A 15 -20.05 -22.42 -28.96
CA PRO A 15 -19.77 -22.02 -27.59
C PRO A 15 -21.09 -22.06 -26.81
N ALA A 16 -21.23 -23.03 -25.91
CA ALA A 16 -22.29 -23.03 -24.94
C ALA A 16 -22.03 -21.85 -23.97
N VAL A 17 -22.94 -20.88 -23.92
CA VAL A 17 -22.93 -19.87 -22.86
C VAL A 17 -23.27 -20.60 -21.56
N THR A 18 -22.28 -20.76 -20.69
CA THR A 18 -22.48 -21.36 -19.38
C THR A 18 -22.88 -20.27 -18.38
N THR A 19 -24.09 -20.37 -17.84
CA THR A 19 -24.50 -19.65 -16.64
C THR A 19 -23.98 -20.43 -15.43
N ALA A 20 -23.10 -19.85 -14.63
CA ALA A 20 -22.80 -20.41 -13.32
C ALA A 20 -24.03 -20.18 -12.42
N GLY A 21 -24.71 -21.25 -12.03
CA GLY A 21 -25.68 -21.22 -10.94
C GLY A 21 -24.94 -21.61 -9.67
N ASP A 22 -24.76 -20.67 -8.74
CA ASP A 22 -24.24 -20.99 -7.42
C ASP A 22 -25.39 -21.38 -6.50
N SER A 23 -25.30 -22.61 -5.98
CA SER A 23 -26.23 -23.21 -5.03
C SER A 23 -25.93 -22.84 -3.57
N ASP A 24 -25.07 -21.88 -3.26
CA ASP A 24 -24.66 -21.59 -1.87
C ASP A 24 -24.52 -20.08 -1.54
N LEU A 25 -25.32 -19.21 -2.16
CA LEU A 25 -25.37 -17.78 -1.78
C LEU A 25 -26.81 -17.38 -1.45
N ASN A 26 -27.15 -17.42 -0.15
CA ASN A 26 -28.37 -16.79 0.36
C ASN A 26 -28.20 -15.26 0.33
N TYR A 27 -28.58 -14.63 -0.78
CA TYR A 27 -28.94 -13.21 -0.82
C TYR A 27 -30.31 -13.03 -1.46
N THR A 28 -31.21 -12.46 -0.68
CA THR A 28 -32.52 -11.99 -1.10
C THR A 28 -32.37 -10.86 -2.14
N SER A 29 -32.55 -11.16 -3.43
CA SER A 29 -32.92 -10.15 -4.42
C SER A 29 -33.74 -10.77 -5.56
N ASP A 30 -34.90 -10.17 -5.86
CA ASP A 30 -35.89 -10.56 -6.87
C ASP A 30 -35.41 -10.47 -8.33
N SER A 31 -34.20 -10.94 -8.69
CA SER A 31 -33.75 -10.90 -10.10
C SER A 31 -33.23 -12.25 -10.61
N SER A 32 -33.88 -12.78 -11.64
CA SER A 32 -33.58 -14.03 -12.35
C SER A 32 -32.30 -14.01 -13.21
N ASP A 33 -31.46 -12.96 -13.11
CA ASP A 33 -30.31 -12.74 -14.01
C ASP A 33 -28.97 -13.14 -13.35
N PRO A 34 -28.08 -13.87 -14.05
CA PRO A 34 -26.84 -14.45 -13.50
C PRO A 34 -25.79 -13.40 -13.12
N ALA A 35 -25.00 -13.63 -12.06
CA ALA A 35 -23.95 -12.70 -11.61
C ALA A 35 -22.73 -12.63 -12.56
N LEU A 36 -22.41 -13.74 -13.23
CA LEU A 36 -21.28 -13.89 -14.14
C LEU A 36 -21.73 -14.52 -15.47
N LEU A 37 -21.30 -13.95 -16.59
CA LEU A 37 -21.52 -14.48 -17.93
C LEU A 37 -20.17 -14.78 -18.59
N ARG A 38 -19.99 -16.01 -19.10
CA ARG A 38 -18.79 -16.43 -19.85
C ARG A 38 -19.10 -16.56 -21.34
N ASP A 39 -18.23 -16.00 -22.18
CA ASP A 39 -18.20 -16.19 -23.65
C ASP A 39 -16.78 -16.57 -24.06
N GLY A 40 -16.52 -17.88 -24.17
CA GLY A 40 -15.17 -18.42 -24.39
C GLY A 40 -14.22 -18.02 -23.26
N ASN A 41 -13.18 -17.26 -23.61
CA ASN A 41 -12.17 -16.77 -22.66
C ASN A 41 -12.54 -15.43 -22.00
N LEU A 42 -13.69 -14.82 -22.34
CA LEU A 42 -14.15 -13.57 -21.77
C LEU A 42 -15.06 -13.84 -20.58
N ALA A 43 -14.86 -13.08 -19.50
CA ALA A 43 -15.65 -13.14 -18.30
C ALA A 43 -16.27 -11.76 -18.07
N PHE A 44 -17.57 -11.73 -17.83
CA PHE A 44 -18.28 -10.48 -17.63
C PHE A 44 -19.10 -10.50 -16.36
N THR A 45 -18.83 -9.54 -15.49
CA THR A 45 -19.45 -9.41 -14.19
C THR A 45 -20.63 -8.45 -14.26
N ARG A 46 -21.69 -8.77 -13.52
CA ARG A 46 -22.82 -7.87 -13.30
C ARG A 46 -22.42 -6.82 -12.27
N VAL A 47 -22.47 -5.54 -12.66
CA VAL A 47 -22.00 -4.42 -11.85
C VAL A 47 -23.02 -3.28 -11.82
N GLN A 48 -23.12 -2.62 -10.68
CA GLN A 48 -23.99 -1.46 -10.46
C GLN A 48 -23.23 -0.38 -9.68
N GLY A 49 -23.27 0.85 -10.19
CA GLY A 49 -22.73 2.02 -9.48
C GLY A 49 -23.83 2.77 -8.73
N GLY A 50 -23.44 3.70 -7.85
CA GLY A 50 -24.36 4.50 -7.03
C GLY A 50 -25.05 5.64 -7.78
N ASN A 51 -25.08 5.61 -9.11
CA ASN A 51 -25.64 6.65 -9.97
C ASN A 51 -27.12 6.40 -10.36
N ASP A 52 -27.79 5.49 -9.66
CA ASP A 52 -29.19 5.08 -9.88
C ASP A 52 -29.45 4.48 -11.28
N SER A 53 -28.41 4.01 -11.96
CA SER A 53 -28.56 3.25 -13.19
C SER A 53 -28.89 1.78 -12.91
N LYS A 54 -29.41 1.09 -13.92
CA LYS A 54 -29.67 -0.35 -13.83
C LYS A 54 -28.34 -1.13 -13.80
N PRO A 55 -28.30 -2.31 -13.20
CA PRO A 55 -27.15 -3.21 -13.32
C PRO A 55 -26.78 -3.42 -14.78
N SER A 56 -25.48 -3.36 -15.08
CA SER A 56 -24.91 -3.56 -16.41
C SER A 56 -23.85 -4.64 -16.34
N TYR A 57 -23.57 -5.30 -17.46
CA TYR A 57 -22.49 -6.27 -17.53
C TYR A 57 -21.26 -5.67 -18.20
N GLN A 58 -20.10 -5.90 -17.62
CA GLN A 58 -18.82 -5.40 -18.13
C GLN A 58 -17.76 -6.48 -18.06
N GLU A 59 -16.78 -6.45 -18.98
CA GLU A 59 -15.68 -7.40 -19.00
C GLU A 59 -14.79 -7.18 -17.77
N ALA A 60 -14.49 -8.27 -17.05
CA ALA A 60 -13.91 -8.25 -15.72
C ALA A 60 -12.48 -7.70 -15.65
N ILE A 61 -11.71 -7.77 -16.73
CA ILE A 61 -10.32 -7.29 -16.81
C ILE A 61 -10.27 -5.75 -16.90
N GLY A 62 -11.37 -5.14 -17.36
CA GLY A 62 -11.54 -3.70 -17.41
C GLY A 62 -11.52 -3.03 -16.04
N ALA A 63 -11.32 -1.71 -15.98
CA ALA A 63 -11.29 -1.04 -14.68
C ALA A 63 -12.57 -1.34 -13.87
N PRO A 64 -12.47 -1.50 -12.53
CA PRO A 64 -13.59 -1.90 -11.71
C PRO A 64 -14.68 -0.83 -11.74
N VAL A 65 -15.90 -1.14 -11.28
CA VAL A 65 -16.95 -0.11 -11.12
C VAL A 65 -16.87 0.46 -9.70
N GLU A 66 -16.94 1.78 -9.57
CA GLU A 66 -17.04 2.42 -8.26
C GLU A 66 -18.47 2.29 -7.74
N SER A 67 -18.63 1.71 -6.54
CA SER A 67 -19.92 1.63 -5.86
C SER A 67 -20.47 3.02 -5.57
N ASN A 68 -19.60 3.97 -5.20
CA ASN A 68 -19.91 5.39 -5.08
C ASN A 68 -18.87 6.24 -5.82
N SER A 69 -19.33 7.23 -6.59
CA SER A 69 -18.42 8.18 -7.25
C SER A 69 -17.67 9.01 -6.20
N PRO A 70 -16.32 8.94 -6.13
CA PRO A 70 -15.52 9.73 -5.18
C PRO A 70 -15.48 11.22 -5.57
N LEU A 71 -15.90 11.57 -6.78
CA LEU A 71 -16.06 12.95 -7.26
C LEU A 71 -17.46 13.50 -6.98
N GLY A 72 -18.34 12.69 -6.39
CA GLY A 72 -19.72 13.02 -6.05
C GLY A 72 -20.68 12.95 -7.23
N TYR A 73 -21.94 13.28 -6.96
CA TYR A 73 -23.04 13.30 -7.93
C TYR A 73 -23.53 14.72 -8.22
N HIS A 74 -22.57 15.63 -8.49
CA HIS A 74 -22.86 17.06 -8.67
C HIS A 74 -23.22 17.44 -10.11
N VAL A 75 -23.16 16.50 -11.06
CA VAL A 75 -23.41 16.77 -12.48
C VAL A 75 -24.91 16.66 -12.78
N GLY A 76 -25.59 17.80 -12.77
CA GLY A 76 -27.00 17.92 -13.16
C GLY A 76 -27.21 18.18 -14.65
N TRP A 77 -28.49 18.32 -15.06
CA TRP A 77 -28.87 18.59 -16.45
C TRP A 77 -28.29 19.88 -17.02
N ILE A 78 -28.22 20.95 -16.21
CA ILE A 78 -27.59 22.23 -16.57
C ILE A 78 -26.11 22.03 -16.89
N THR A 79 -25.43 21.24 -16.06
CA THR A 79 -24.00 20.97 -16.18
C THR A 79 -23.69 20.13 -17.40
N ILE A 80 -24.54 19.17 -17.76
CA ILE A 80 -24.41 18.44 -19.03
C ILE A 80 -24.47 19.40 -20.22
N ILE A 81 -25.45 20.31 -20.24
CA ILE A 81 -25.58 21.29 -21.33
C ILE A 81 -24.31 22.14 -21.41
N PHE A 82 -23.91 22.73 -20.29
CA PHE A 82 -22.81 23.68 -20.31
C PHE A 82 -21.42 23.04 -20.38
N LEU A 83 -21.20 21.80 -19.96
CA LEU A 83 -19.95 21.09 -20.23
C LEU A 83 -19.75 20.89 -21.74
N ASN A 84 -20.81 20.49 -22.44
CA ASN A 84 -20.79 20.32 -23.89
C ASN A 84 -20.69 21.67 -24.63
N VAL A 85 -21.52 22.65 -24.26
CA VAL A 85 -21.48 24.01 -24.84
C VAL A 85 -20.12 24.64 -24.64
N ASN A 86 -19.53 24.55 -23.45
CA ASN A 86 -18.24 25.18 -23.20
C ASN A 86 -17.11 24.57 -24.04
N GLN A 87 -17.13 23.25 -24.26
CA GLN A 87 -16.11 22.60 -25.08
C GLN A 87 -16.35 22.84 -26.58
N MET A 88 -17.60 22.86 -27.07
CA MET A 88 -17.88 23.21 -28.47
C MET A 88 -17.60 24.69 -28.73
N VAL A 89 -18.24 25.59 -27.98
CA VAL A 89 -18.09 27.04 -28.07
C VAL A 89 -16.78 27.46 -27.38
N GLY A 90 -15.66 27.14 -28.02
CA GLY A 90 -14.31 27.60 -27.67
C GLY A 90 -13.84 28.69 -28.62
N SER A 91 -12.65 28.50 -29.20
CA SER A 91 -12.10 29.36 -30.25
C SER A 91 -12.66 29.06 -31.64
N GLY A 92 -13.16 27.85 -31.90
CA GLY A 92 -13.56 27.38 -33.23
C GLY A 92 -14.53 28.32 -33.96
N ILE A 93 -15.71 28.60 -33.39
CA ILE A 93 -16.69 29.50 -34.02
C ILE A 93 -16.19 30.95 -34.20
N PHE A 94 -15.17 31.37 -33.44
CA PHE A 94 -14.63 32.71 -33.53
C PHE A 94 -13.39 32.83 -34.44
N SER A 95 -12.86 31.70 -34.95
CA SER A 95 -11.65 31.63 -35.78
C SER A 95 -11.87 30.86 -37.09
N SER A 96 -12.40 29.64 -37.02
CA SER A 96 -12.57 28.73 -38.15
C SER A 96 -13.50 29.20 -39.29
N PRO A 97 -14.53 30.06 -39.10
CA PRO A 97 -15.36 30.52 -40.22
C PRO A 97 -14.59 31.11 -41.41
N GLY A 98 -13.55 31.90 -41.14
CA GLY A 98 -12.72 32.52 -42.17
C GLY A 98 -11.95 31.48 -42.97
N THR A 99 -11.29 30.55 -42.26
CA THR A 99 -10.56 29.42 -42.85
C THR A 99 -11.48 28.52 -43.68
N ILE A 100 -12.67 28.18 -43.16
CA ILE A 100 -13.64 27.34 -43.88
C ILE A 100 -14.09 28.05 -45.16
N LEU A 101 -14.41 29.35 -45.12
CA LEU A 101 -14.77 30.12 -46.32
C LEU A 101 -13.63 30.19 -47.33
N ASN A 102 -12.39 30.39 -46.86
CA ASN A 102 -11.19 30.42 -47.71
C ASN A 102 -11.05 29.08 -48.47
N LYS A 103 -11.18 27.96 -47.75
CA LYS A 103 -11.04 26.62 -48.32
C LYS A 103 -12.21 26.21 -49.20
N THR A 104 -13.46 26.48 -48.81
CA THR A 104 -14.62 26.15 -49.67
C THR A 104 -14.75 27.07 -50.89
N GLY A 105 -14.19 28.29 -50.81
CA GLY A 105 -14.20 29.29 -51.86
C GLY A 105 -15.55 30.00 -52.07
N SER A 106 -16.65 29.50 -51.48
CA SER A 106 -17.99 30.08 -51.60
C SER A 106 -18.76 30.02 -50.28
N ILE A 107 -19.66 30.99 -50.09
CA ILE A 107 -20.45 31.17 -48.86
C ILE A 107 -21.51 30.08 -48.73
N GLY A 108 -22.17 29.73 -49.84
CA GLY A 108 -23.17 28.67 -49.88
C GLY A 108 -22.59 27.33 -49.46
N LEU A 109 -21.40 26.98 -49.98
CA LEU A 109 -20.73 25.75 -49.56
C LEU A 109 -20.23 25.82 -48.11
N ALA A 110 -19.72 26.98 -47.66
CA ALA A 110 -19.30 27.15 -46.26
C ALA A 110 -20.47 26.92 -45.28
N LEU A 111 -21.66 27.45 -45.57
CA LEU A 111 -22.87 27.22 -44.74
C LEU A 111 -23.33 25.75 -44.77
N LEU A 112 -23.27 25.08 -45.93
CA LEU A 112 -23.55 23.64 -46.02
C LEU A 112 -22.58 22.83 -45.15
N TYR A 113 -21.31 23.22 -45.09
CA TYR A 113 -20.30 22.57 -44.24
C TYR A 113 -20.62 22.69 -42.75
N TRP A 114 -21.17 23.81 -42.28
CA TRP A 114 -21.67 23.93 -40.90
C TRP A 114 -22.83 22.98 -40.60
N PHE A 115 -23.75 22.81 -41.56
CA PHE A 115 -24.83 21.82 -41.41
C PHE A 115 -24.31 20.38 -41.44
N ILE A 116 -23.35 20.07 -42.31
CA ILE A 116 -22.66 18.77 -42.33
C ILE A 116 -21.99 18.52 -40.98
N GLY A 117 -21.33 19.53 -40.40
CA GLY A 117 -20.75 19.47 -39.06
C GLY A 117 -21.74 19.06 -37.97
N PHE A 118 -22.95 19.63 -38.00
CA PHE A 118 -24.04 19.21 -37.11
C PHE A 118 -24.41 17.74 -37.31
N LEU A 119 -24.57 17.26 -38.55
CA LEU A 119 -24.87 15.85 -38.82
C LEU A 119 -23.76 14.91 -38.34
N MET A 120 -22.49 15.30 -38.50
CA MET A 120 -21.34 14.55 -38.01
C MET A 120 -21.35 14.44 -36.48
N ALA A 121 -21.55 15.58 -35.80
CA ALA A 121 -21.62 15.64 -34.34
C ALA A 121 -22.83 14.86 -33.80
N LEU A 122 -23.97 14.89 -34.51
CA LEU A 122 -25.16 14.12 -34.16
C LEU A 122 -24.92 12.61 -34.27
N ALA A 123 -24.27 12.17 -35.34
CA ALA A 123 -23.90 10.78 -35.52
C ALA A 123 -22.92 10.31 -34.42
N GLY A 124 -21.88 11.10 -34.16
CA GLY A 124 -20.92 10.83 -33.07
C GLY A 124 -21.59 10.79 -31.70
N PHE A 125 -22.44 11.76 -31.38
CA PHE A 125 -23.21 11.79 -30.13
C PHE A 125 -24.06 10.51 -29.95
N GLY A 126 -24.70 10.04 -31.04
CA GLY A 126 -25.45 8.80 -31.03
C GLY A 126 -24.59 7.56 -30.74
N VAL A 127 -23.39 7.49 -31.31
CA VAL A 127 -22.42 6.41 -31.03
C VAL A 127 -22.04 6.39 -29.55
N TYR A 128 -21.64 7.54 -28.99
CA TYR A 128 -21.27 7.67 -27.59
C TYR A 128 -22.45 7.35 -26.65
N LEU A 129 -23.65 7.80 -27.00
CA LEU A 129 -24.84 7.53 -26.19
C LEU A 129 -25.20 6.04 -26.17
N GLU A 130 -25.04 5.32 -27.27
CA GLU A 130 -25.25 3.87 -27.28
C GLU A 130 -24.20 3.14 -26.43
N PHE A 131 -22.92 3.53 -26.52
CA PHE A 131 -21.88 2.99 -25.65
C PHE A 131 -22.15 3.28 -24.17
N ALA A 132 -22.46 4.52 -23.81
CA ALA A 132 -22.84 4.89 -22.46
C ALA A 132 -24.04 4.06 -21.96
N SER A 133 -24.99 3.74 -22.85
CA SER A 133 -26.15 2.90 -22.48
C SER A 133 -25.78 1.47 -22.12
N TYR A 134 -24.65 0.96 -22.63
CA TYR A 134 -24.09 -0.33 -22.22
C TYR A 134 -23.25 -0.21 -20.94
N PHE A 135 -22.56 0.91 -20.76
CA PHE A 135 -21.61 1.14 -19.67
C PHE A 135 -21.95 2.38 -18.84
N PRO A 136 -23.15 2.44 -18.21
CA PRO A 136 -23.64 3.65 -17.54
C PRO A 136 -22.93 3.94 -16.22
N ASN A 137 -22.08 3.04 -15.71
CA ASN A 137 -21.46 3.13 -14.39
C ASN A 137 -19.99 3.56 -14.41
N ARG A 138 -19.44 3.90 -15.58
CA ARG A 138 -18.02 4.30 -15.71
C ARG A 138 -17.88 5.63 -16.43
N SER A 139 -17.03 6.47 -15.87
CA SER A 139 -16.59 7.75 -16.44
C SER A 139 -15.39 7.53 -17.38
N GLY A 140 -14.98 8.55 -18.13
CA GLY A 140 -13.81 8.49 -19.02
C GLY A 140 -14.08 8.13 -20.49
N SER A 141 -15.33 7.89 -20.87
CA SER A 141 -15.79 7.78 -22.26
C SER A 141 -15.00 6.78 -23.13
N GLU A 142 -14.17 7.23 -24.06
CA GLU A 142 -13.55 6.40 -25.11
C GLU A 142 -12.70 5.27 -24.53
N VAL A 143 -12.00 5.53 -23.42
CA VAL A 143 -11.16 4.52 -22.76
C VAL A 143 -11.99 3.31 -22.32
N VAL A 144 -13.18 3.54 -21.77
CA VAL A 144 -14.11 2.48 -21.35
C VAL A 144 -14.67 1.78 -22.58
N TYR A 145 -15.08 2.55 -23.59
CA TYR A 145 -15.78 2.01 -24.76
C TYR A 145 -14.87 1.14 -25.62
N LEU A 146 -13.63 1.57 -25.83
CA LEU A 146 -12.64 0.82 -26.59
C LEU A 146 -12.15 -0.42 -25.82
N GLU A 147 -11.94 -0.30 -24.51
CA GLU A 147 -11.59 -1.43 -23.63
C GLU A 147 -12.66 -2.53 -23.72
N GLN A 148 -13.92 -2.16 -23.63
CA GLN A 148 -15.04 -3.11 -23.66
C GLN A 148 -15.37 -3.61 -25.07
N ALA A 149 -15.12 -2.82 -26.12
CA ALA A 149 -15.31 -3.24 -27.51
C ALA A 149 -14.21 -4.20 -27.99
N TYR A 150 -12.98 -4.06 -27.48
CA TYR A 150 -11.82 -4.84 -27.87
C TYR A 150 -11.08 -5.43 -26.66
N PRO A 151 -11.69 -6.40 -25.94
CA PRO A 151 -11.11 -6.97 -24.72
C PRO A 151 -9.88 -7.85 -24.99
N ARG A 152 -9.59 -8.18 -26.26
CA ARG A 152 -8.46 -9.02 -26.68
C ARG A 152 -7.72 -8.40 -27.87
N PRO A 153 -6.36 -8.46 -27.89
CA PRO A 153 -5.45 -8.94 -26.85
C PRO A 153 -5.55 -8.16 -25.52
N LYS A 154 -5.36 -8.83 -24.38
CA LYS A 154 -5.59 -8.23 -23.05
C LYS A 154 -4.76 -6.96 -22.88
N HIS A 155 -5.38 -5.89 -22.38
CA HIS A 155 -4.77 -4.57 -22.14
C HIS A 155 -4.24 -3.81 -23.38
N PHE A 156 -4.29 -4.37 -24.60
CA PHE A 156 -3.71 -3.71 -25.78
C PHE A 156 -4.33 -2.33 -26.04
N PHE A 157 -5.66 -2.26 -26.16
CA PHE A 157 -6.38 -1.01 -26.41
C PHE A 157 -6.22 0.01 -25.28
N PRO A 158 -6.41 -0.37 -23.99
CA PRO A 158 -6.05 0.46 -22.84
C PRO A 158 -4.66 1.08 -22.93
N ILE A 159 -3.63 0.27 -23.23
CA ILE A 159 -2.23 0.72 -23.30
C ILE A 159 -2.01 1.64 -24.50
N ALA A 160 -2.48 1.25 -25.69
CA ALA A 160 -2.31 2.05 -26.89
C ALA A 160 -3.01 3.42 -26.77
N PHE A 161 -4.22 3.43 -26.20
CA PHE A 161 -4.97 4.64 -25.93
C PHE A 161 -4.31 5.48 -24.83
N ALA A 162 -3.78 4.85 -23.77
CA ALA A 162 -3.04 5.53 -22.71
C ALA A 162 -1.82 6.27 -23.24
N VAL A 163 -0.98 5.61 -24.04
CA VAL A 163 0.23 6.22 -24.61
C VAL A 163 -0.12 7.44 -25.44
N GLN A 164 -1.11 7.31 -26.33
CA GLN A 164 -1.57 8.42 -27.17
C GLN A 164 -2.20 9.55 -26.34
N SER A 165 -3.09 9.20 -25.41
CA SER A 165 -3.81 10.16 -24.57
C SER A 165 -2.91 10.93 -23.60
N VAL A 166 -1.79 10.32 -23.16
CA VAL A 166 -0.80 10.94 -22.27
C VAL A 166 0.16 11.82 -23.07
N ILE A 167 0.75 11.30 -24.16
CA ILE A 167 1.73 12.03 -24.98
C ILE A 167 1.07 13.23 -25.70
N LEU A 168 -0.15 13.07 -26.17
CA LEU A 168 -0.88 14.12 -26.91
C LEU A 168 -1.85 14.89 -26.00
N SER A 169 -1.61 14.88 -24.67
CA SER A 169 -2.48 15.49 -23.66
C SER A 169 -2.26 17.00 -23.47
N PHE A 170 -2.25 17.78 -24.54
CA PHE A 170 -2.08 19.24 -24.46
C PHE A 170 -3.34 20.00 -24.87
N SER A 171 -3.48 21.24 -24.38
CA SER A 171 -4.58 22.17 -24.71
C SER A 171 -4.07 23.57 -25.05
N SER A 172 -2.92 23.63 -25.72
CA SER A 172 -2.17 24.85 -26.01
C SER A 172 -2.93 25.84 -26.92
N SER A 173 -3.72 25.36 -27.89
CA SER A 173 -4.47 26.21 -28.83
C SER A 173 -5.38 27.24 -28.13
N ASN A 174 -6.30 26.80 -27.26
CA ASN A 174 -7.22 27.73 -26.59
C ASN A 174 -6.52 28.67 -25.60
N ALA A 175 -5.39 28.25 -25.01
CA ALA A 175 -4.58 29.12 -24.16
C ALA A 175 -3.89 30.23 -24.97
N ILE A 176 -3.40 29.90 -26.17
CA ILE A 176 -2.80 30.89 -27.09
C ILE A 176 -3.86 31.84 -27.63
N VAL A 177 -5.04 31.36 -28.04
CA VAL A 177 -6.13 32.24 -28.49
C VAL A 177 -6.55 33.22 -27.39
N LEU A 178 -6.70 32.74 -26.15
CA LEU A 178 -6.98 33.59 -24.99
C LEU A 178 -5.91 34.67 -24.82
N SER A 179 -4.64 34.29 -24.91
CA SER A 179 -3.50 35.21 -24.86
C SER A 179 -3.58 36.30 -25.95
N ARG A 180 -3.91 35.93 -27.19
CA ARG A 180 -4.06 36.89 -28.31
C ARG A 180 -5.17 37.91 -28.04
N TYR A 181 -6.31 37.48 -27.50
CA TYR A 181 -7.38 38.40 -27.14
C TYR A 181 -6.99 39.34 -26.00
N VAL A 182 -6.23 38.87 -25.00
CA VAL A 182 -5.68 39.74 -23.94
C VAL A 182 -4.82 40.85 -24.55
N TRP A 183 -3.89 40.49 -25.44
CA TRP A 183 -3.01 41.46 -26.08
C TRP A 183 -3.73 42.42 -27.02
N ARG A 184 -4.76 41.92 -27.73
CA ARG A 184 -5.64 42.77 -28.55
C ARG A 184 -6.38 43.81 -27.71
N ILE A 185 -6.97 43.39 -26.58
CA ILE A 185 -7.65 44.29 -25.64
C ILE A 185 -6.69 45.31 -25.06
N ALA A 186 -5.44 44.91 -24.79
CA ALA A 186 -4.39 45.81 -24.32
C ALA A 186 -3.87 46.78 -25.40
N GLY A 187 -4.23 46.59 -26.67
CA GLY A 187 -3.76 47.41 -27.79
C GLY A 187 -2.25 47.30 -28.04
N LYS A 188 -1.63 46.19 -27.65
CA LYS A 188 -0.17 45.98 -27.75
C LYS A 188 0.15 44.74 -28.55
N VAL A 189 1.22 44.81 -29.36
CA VAL A 189 1.78 43.66 -30.06
C VAL A 189 2.78 42.97 -29.12
N PRO A 190 2.54 41.71 -28.72
CA PRO A 190 3.45 41.00 -27.81
C PRO A 190 4.66 40.43 -28.55
N SER A 191 5.76 40.23 -27.82
CA SER A 191 6.79 39.28 -28.23
C SER A 191 6.31 37.83 -28.08
N ASP A 192 6.98 36.89 -28.74
CA ASP A 192 6.64 35.46 -28.65
C ASP A 192 6.60 34.95 -27.19
N TRP A 193 7.59 35.36 -26.38
CA TRP A 193 7.64 34.99 -24.96
C TRP A 193 6.55 35.65 -24.13
N GLN A 194 6.17 36.89 -24.45
CA GLN A 194 5.04 37.55 -23.80
C GLN A 194 3.71 36.85 -24.12
N MET A 195 3.52 36.43 -25.37
CA MET A 195 2.35 35.66 -25.79
C MET A 195 2.29 34.30 -25.09
N LYS A 196 3.42 33.57 -25.06
CA LYS A 196 3.54 32.28 -24.36
C LYS A 196 3.32 32.42 -22.85
N GLY A 197 3.91 33.43 -22.22
CA GLY A 197 3.80 33.68 -20.78
C GLY A 197 2.37 33.92 -20.31
N VAL A 198 1.60 34.76 -21.03
CA VAL A 198 0.18 34.99 -20.74
C VAL A 198 -0.65 33.72 -20.96
N ALA A 199 -0.37 32.94 -22.00
CA ALA A 199 -1.05 31.66 -22.24
C ALA A 199 -0.81 30.66 -21.11
N ILE A 200 0.42 30.54 -20.62
CA ILE A 200 0.78 29.69 -19.48
C ILE A 200 0.08 30.16 -18.20
N ALA A 201 0.06 31.47 -17.94
CA ALA A 201 -0.61 32.03 -16.77
C ALA A 201 -2.12 31.75 -16.79
N ALA A 202 -2.78 31.96 -17.93
CA ALA A 202 -4.20 31.69 -18.10
C ALA A 202 -4.53 30.21 -17.95
N TYR A 203 -3.71 29.32 -18.52
CA TYR A 203 -3.90 27.88 -18.37
C TYR A 203 -3.65 27.40 -16.94
N SER A 204 -2.63 27.94 -16.27
CA SER A 204 -2.33 27.64 -14.87
C SER A 204 -3.48 28.06 -13.96
N LEU A 205 -4.08 29.23 -14.20
CA LEU A 205 -5.28 29.66 -13.49
C LEU A 205 -6.44 28.68 -13.70
N ALA A 206 -6.69 28.23 -14.93
CA ALA A 206 -7.72 27.23 -15.21
C ALA A 206 -7.47 25.91 -14.45
N VAL A 207 -6.22 25.44 -14.41
CA VAL A 207 -5.80 24.24 -13.65
C VAL A 207 -6.00 24.42 -12.14
N ILE A 208 -5.63 25.56 -11.58
CA ILE A 208 -5.84 25.87 -10.16
C ILE A 208 -7.34 25.84 -9.83
N CYS A 209 -8.19 26.43 -10.67
CA CYS A 209 -9.65 26.44 -10.47
C CYS A 209 -10.25 25.03 -10.41
N VAL A 210 -9.80 24.11 -11.27
CA VAL A 210 -10.33 22.72 -11.30
C VAL A 210 -9.72 21.82 -10.23
N ILE A 211 -8.50 22.10 -9.76
CA ILE A 211 -7.87 21.40 -8.63
C ILE A 211 -8.52 21.81 -7.31
N ALA A 212 -8.77 23.11 -7.12
CA ALA A 212 -9.20 23.66 -5.84
C ALA A 212 -10.51 23.03 -5.32
N HIS A 213 -11.51 22.82 -6.20
CA HIS A 213 -12.77 22.20 -5.79
C HIS A 213 -13.63 21.73 -6.98
N ASN A 214 -14.05 20.44 -6.97
CA ASN A 214 -14.86 19.87 -8.06
C ASN A 214 -16.18 20.62 -8.31
N LYS A 215 -17.03 20.73 -7.28
CA LYS A 215 -18.33 21.41 -7.35
C LYS A 215 -18.26 22.85 -7.87
N TYR A 216 -17.33 23.67 -7.38
CA TYR A 216 -17.21 25.07 -7.83
C TYR A 216 -16.68 25.17 -9.27
N SER A 217 -15.82 24.24 -9.70
CA SER A 217 -15.39 24.20 -11.11
C SER A 217 -16.55 23.91 -12.07
N LEU A 218 -17.49 23.03 -11.68
CA LEU A 218 -18.71 22.76 -12.44
C LEU A 218 -19.64 23.98 -12.44
N TRP A 219 -19.76 24.69 -11.31
CA TRP A 219 -20.52 25.94 -11.24
C TRP A 219 -19.94 27.04 -12.14
N ALA A 220 -18.62 27.24 -12.12
CA ALA A 220 -17.94 28.19 -12.99
C ALA A 220 -18.15 27.85 -14.47
N THR A 221 -18.10 26.56 -14.81
CA THR A 221 -18.43 26.07 -16.15
C THR A 221 -19.87 26.41 -16.54
N ASN A 222 -20.84 26.21 -15.64
CA ASN A 222 -22.24 26.58 -15.90
C ASN A 222 -22.40 28.08 -16.17
N PHE A 223 -21.80 28.92 -15.33
CA PHE A 223 -21.86 30.37 -15.46
C PHE A 223 -21.24 30.87 -16.77
N ILE A 224 -20.03 30.41 -17.11
CA ILE A 224 -19.36 30.81 -18.35
C ILE A 224 -20.12 30.26 -19.56
N GLY A 225 -20.67 29.05 -19.47
CA GLY A 225 -21.49 28.45 -20.52
C GLY A 225 -22.72 29.29 -20.84
N PHE A 226 -23.38 29.83 -19.81
CA PHE A 226 -24.49 30.76 -19.97
C PHE A 226 -24.06 32.05 -20.68
N LEU A 227 -22.93 32.67 -20.27
CA LEU A 227 -22.37 33.85 -20.93
C LEU A 227 -22.04 33.59 -22.41
N LYS A 228 -21.53 32.40 -22.74
CA LYS A 228 -21.25 32.00 -24.13
C LYS A 228 -22.50 31.97 -24.98
N ILE A 229 -23.57 31.36 -24.49
CA ILE A 229 -24.85 31.32 -25.21
C ILE A 229 -25.37 32.73 -25.45
N ILE A 230 -25.36 33.59 -24.43
CA ILE A 230 -25.76 35.00 -24.58
C ILE A 230 -24.91 35.71 -25.65
N THR A 231 -23.60 35.47 -25.66
CA THR A 231 -22.68 36.08 -26.64
C THR A 231 -23.02 35.66 -28.07
N LEU A 232 -23.29 34.37 -28.30
CA LEU A 232 -23.67 33.88 -29.63
C LEU A 232 -25.07 34.35 -30.04
N VAL A 233 -26.02 34.41 -29.09
CA VAL A 233 -27.36 34.98 -29.33
C VAL A 233 -27.25 36.45 -29.71
N PHE A 234 -26.42 37.22 -29.01
CA PHE A 234 -26.15 38.61 -29.34
C PHE A 234 -25.62 38.75 -30.77
N ILE A 235 -24.57 38.02 -31.14
CA ILE A 235 -24.01 38.02 -32.51
C ILE A 235 -25.08 37.67 -33.54
N SER A 236 -25.88 36.64 -33.26
CA SER A 236 -26.95 36.17 -34.14
C SER A 236 -28.03 37.24 -34.35
N ILE A 237 -28.51 37.88 -33.28
CA ILE A 237 -29.49 38.97 -33.35
C ILE A 237 -28.90 40.17 -34.10
N THR A 238 -27.65 40.56 -33.81
CA THR A 238 -26.96 41.63 -34.53
C THR A 238 -26.92 41.34 -36.04
N GLY A 239 -26.62 40.10 -36.44
CA GLY A 239 -26.66 39.68 -37.85
C GLY A 239 -28.04 39.83 -38.50
N LEU A 240 -29.11 39.47 -37.79
CA LEU A 240 -30.48 39.65 -38.30
C LEU A 240 -30.86 41.13 -38.44
N VAL A 241 -30.43 41.99 -37.51
CA VAL A 241 -30.62 43.45 -37.57
C VAL A 241 -29.87 44.05 -38.77
N ILE A 242 -28.64 43.60 -39.02
CA ILE A 242 -27.83 43.98 -40.18
C ILE A 242 -28.53 43.56 -41.48
N LEU A 243 -28.99 42.31 -41.60
CA LEU A 243 -29.73 41.83 -42.77
C LEU A 243 -31.04 42.59 -43.02
N GLY A 244 -31.64 43.15 -41.96
CA GLY A 244 -32.79 44.05 -42.03
C GLY A 244 -32.47 45.46 -42.53
N GLY A 245 -31.20 45.80 -42.75
CA GLY A 245 -30.76 47.11 -43.24
C GLY A 245 -30.68 48.20 -42.18
N ASN A 246 -30.71 47.85 -40.89
CA ASN A 246 -30.78 48.81 -39.78
C ASN A 246 -29.40 49.22 -39.23
N VAL A 247 -28.31 48.92 -39.95
CA VAL A 247 -26.94 49.27 -39.56
C VAL A 247 -26.28 50.07 -40.68
N SER A 248 -26.11 51.37 -40.46
CA SER A 248 -25.64 52.31 -41.49
C SER A 248 -24.19 52.10 -41.92
N SER A 249 -23.35 51.45 -41.11
CA SER A 249 -21.97 51.11 -41.49
C SER A 249 -21.89 50.02 -42.56
N ILE A 250 -22.99 49.31 -42.84
CA ILE A 250 -23.05 48.20 -43.81
C ILE A 250 -24.16 48.50 -44.83
N PRO A 251 -23.84 49.16 -45.96
CA PRO A 251 -24.85 49.65 -46.90
C PRO A 251 -25.51 48.55 -47.75
N ASP A 252 -24.82 47.42 -48.02
CA ASP A 252 -25.40 46.28 -48.74
C ASP A 252 -25.21 44.94 -48.00
N PRO A 253 -26.01 44.68 -46.94
CA PRO A 253 -25.90 43.46 -46.12
C PRO A 253 -26.11 42.14 -46.86
N LYS A 254 -26.73 42.19 -48.04
CA LYS A 254 -27.09 41.00 -48.84
C LYS A 254 -26.09 40.72 -49.96
N ALA A 255 -25.08 41.56 -50.16
CA ALA A 255 -24.12 41.45 -51.25
C ALA A 255 -23.50 40.06 -51.37
N ASN A 256 -23.04 39.53 -50.23
CA ASN A 256 -22.39 38.23 -50.10
C ASN A 256 -23.31 37.03 -50.40
N PHE A 257 -24.64 37.20 -50.34
CA PHE A 257 -25.61 36.11 -50.52
C PHE A 257 -26.20 35.99 -51.93
N ARG A 258 -26.06 37.01 -52.79
CA ARG A 258 -26.66 37.01 -54.14
C ARG A 258 -26.16 35.86 -55.02
N ASP A 259 -24.84 35.66 -55.08
CA ASP A 259 -24.18 34.56 -55.80
C ASP A 259 -23.45 33.63 -54.83
N SER A 260 -24.20 33.05 -53.90
CA SER A 260 -23.65 32.31 -52.75
C SER A 260 -22.69 31.18 -53.12
N PHE A 261 -22.83 30.56 -54.30
CA PHE A 261 -21.98 29.44 -54.76
C PHE A 261 -20.84 29.87 -55.71
N ALA A 262 -20.69 31.15 -56.00
CA ALA A 262 -19.61 31.62 -56.88
C ALA A 262 -18.23 31.44 -56.23
N GLY A 263 -17.29 30.89 -57.00
CA GLY A 263 -15.92 30.62 -56.57
C GLY A 263 -15.74 29.32 -55.76
N THR A 264 -16.72 28.42 -55.79
CA THR A 264 -16.64 27.11 -55.11
C THR A 264 -15.40 26.32 -55.55
N THR A 265 -14.63 25.83 -54.59
CA THR A 265 -13.47 24.96 -54.89
C THR A 265 -13.93 23.60 -55.40
N ASN A 266 -13.13 23.01 -56.30
CA ASN A 266 -13.26 21.61 -56.71
C ASN A 266 -12.07 20.76 -56.21
N ASN A 267 -11.19 21.34 -55.38
CA ASN A 267 -10.01 20.66 -54.88
C ASN A 267 -10.35 19.80 -53.64
N GLY A 268 -10.03 18.51 -53.71
CA GLY A 268 -10.31 17.57 -52.61
C GLY A 268 -9.57 17.88 -51.30
N ASN A 269 -8.34 18.40 -51.35
CA ASN A 269 -7.58 18.75 -50.14
C ASN A 269 -8.18 19.97 -49.43
N ASP A 270 -8.60 21.00 -50.18
CA ASP A 270 -9.26 22.17 -49.61
C ASP A 270 -10.57 21.77 -48.91
N LEU A 271 -11.39 20.96 -49.57
CA LEU A 271 -12.64 20.42 -49.00
C LEU A 271 -12.38 19.58 -47.75
N SER A 272 -11.34 18.74 -47.75
CA SER A 272 -10.93 17.96 -46.59
C SER A 272 -10.49 18.85 -45.43
N THR A 273 -9.69 19.87 -45.70
CA THR A 273 -9.18 20.80 -44.68
C THR A 273 -10.32 21.61 -44.06
N ALA A 274 -11.29 22.05 -44.88
CA ALA A 274 -12.51 22.69 -44.39
C ALA A 274 -13.30 21.75 -43.46
N LEU A 275 -13.40 20.46 -43.80
CA LEU A 275 -14.09 19.48 -42.97
C LEU A 275 -13.38 19.23 -41.63
N VAL A 276 -12.04 19.16 -41.61
CA VAL A 276 -11.26 19.04 -40.37
C VAL A 276 -11.50 20.24 -39.45
N ASN A 277 -11.54 21.46 -40.00
CA ASN A 277 -11.87 22.68 -39.25
C ASN A 277 -13.31 22.67 -38.69
N ILE A 278 -14.25 22.12 -39.45
CA ILE A 278 -15.64 21.91 -38.99
C ILE A 278 -15.68 20.91 -37.82
N VAL A 279 -14.97 19.79 -37.91
CA VAL A 279 -14.87 18.80 -36.82
C VAL A 279 -14.27 19.44 -35.57
N PHE A 280 -13.22 20.24 -35.73
CA PHE A 280 -12.62 21.00 -34.64
C PHE A 280 -13.66 21.92 -33.98
N SER A 281 -14.45 22.65 -34.76
CA SER A 281 -15.46 23.60 -34.27
C SER A 281 -16.59 22.92 -33.49
N TYR A 282 -16.99 21.70 -33.86
CA TYR A 282 -18.01 20.93 -33.13
C TYR A 282 -17.43 20.00 -32.06
N SER A 283 -16.11 19.99 -31.85
CA SER A 283 -15.47 19.15 -30.84
C SER A 283 -15.99 19.48 -29.45
N GLY A 284 -16.44 18.48 -28.69
CA GLY A 284 -17.00 18.68 -27.34
C GLY A 284 -18.45 18.28 -27.18
N TYR A 285 -19.16 17.88 -28.25
CA TYR A 285 -20.50 17.29 -28.15
C TYR A 285 -20.53 16.06 -27.19
N ALA A 286 -19.38 15.42 -27.01
CA ALA A 286 -19.21 14.23 -26.19
C ALA A 286 -18.68 14.50 -24.77
N ASN A 287 -18.48 15.76 -24.35
CA ASN A 287 -17.77 16.03 -23.09
C ASN A 287 -18.45 15.42 -21.86
N ALA A 288 -19.78 15.51 -21.79
CA ALA A 288 -20.57 14.96 -20.69
C ALA A 288 -20.42 13.43 -20.54
N PHE A 289 -20.00 12.69 -21.58
CA PHE A 289 -19.74 11.25 -21.47
C PHE A 289 -18.52 10.92 -20.62
N ASN A 290 -17.60 11.88 -20.41
CA ASN A 290 -16.46 11.71 -19.52
C ASN A 290 -16.86 11.66 -18.04
N VAL A 291 -18.06 12.14 -17.68
CA VAL A 291 -18.52 12.25 -16.28
C VAL A 291 -19.79 11.42 -16.02
N VAL A 292 -20.00 10.35 -16.80
CA VAL A 292 -21.20 9.51 -16.74
C VAL A 292 -21.48 8.95 -15.34
N ASN A 293 -20.45 8.52 -14.61
CA ASN A 293 -20.62 7.99 -13.25
C ASN A 293 -20.97 9.09 -12.21
N GLU A 294 -20.77 10.37 -12.54
CA GLU A 294 -21.09 11.53 -11.68
C GLU A 294 -22.54 12.04 -11.90
N ILE A 295 -23.30 11.43 -12.82
CA ILE A 295 -24.66 11.85 -13.18
C ILE A 295 -25.68 10.84 -12.65
N LYS A 296 -26.66 11.31 -11.86
CA LYS A 296 -27.80 10.48 -11.46
C LYS A 296 -28.71 10.18 -12.66
N ARG A 297 -29.08 8.90 -12.84
CA ARG A 297 -29.83 8.39 -14.00
C ARG A 297 -29.24 8.89 -15.33
N PRO A 298 -28.00 8.47 -15.69
CA PRO A 298 -27.20 9.13 -16.71
C PRO A 298 -27.84 9.10 -18.10
N ILE A 299 -28.36 7.95 -18.54
CA ILE A 299 -28.75 7.77 -19.96
C ILE A 299 -29.93 8.64 -20.37
N PRO A 300 -31.07 8.67 -19.65
CA PRO A 300 -32.17 9.59 -20.00
C PRO A 300 -31.75 11.06 -19.91
N THR A 301 -30.92 11.39 -18.92
CA THR A 301 -30.49 12.77 -18.66
C THR A 301 -29.54 13.28 -19.74
N ILE A 302 -28.51 12.50 -20.12
CA ILE A 302 -27.59 12.85 -21.20
C ILE A 302 -28.32 12.86 -22.55
N LYS A 303 -29.18 11.87 -22.83
CA LYS A 303 -29.95 11.81 -24.08
C LYS A 303 -30.71 13.09 -24.36
N LYS A 304 -31.43 13.63 -23.38
CA LYS A 304 -32.22 14.86 -23.53
C LYS A 304 -31.33 16.11 -23.57
N ASN A 305 -30.48 16.27 -22.56
CA ASN A 305 -29.77 17.53 -22.32
C ASN A 305 -28.50 17.66 -23.17
N GLY A 306 -27.82 16.55 -23.45
CA GLY A 306 -26.71 16.50 -24.40
C GLY A 306 -27.16 16.80 -25.83
N PHE A 307 -28.27 16.21 -26.29
CA PHE A 307 -28.84 16.53 -27.59
C PHE A 307 -29.30 17.99 -27.68
N LEU A 308 -29.95 18.52 -26.63
CA LEU A 308 -30.33 19.93 -26.56
C LEU A 308 -29.12 20.85 -26.69
N SER A 309 -28.00 20.53 -26.01
CA SER A 309 -26.76 21.31 -26.11
C SER A 309 -26.22 21.36 -27.55
N LEU A 310 -26.23 20.23 -28.26
CA LEU A 310 -25.79 20.14 -29.65
C LEU A 310 -26.71 20.92 -30.59
N LEU A 311 -28.03 20.78 -30.43
CA LEU A 311 -29.02 21.47 -31.26
C LEU A 311 -28.92 23.00 -31.11
N VAL A 312 -28.83 23.49 -29.87
CA VAL A 312 -28.68 24.93 -29.60
C VAL A 312 -27.40 25.47 -30.22
N VAL A 313 -26.26 24.78 -30.04
CA VAL A 313 -24.98 25.21 -30.62
C VAL A 313 -25.04 25.19 -32.14
N ALA A 314 -25.61 24.17 -32.76
CA ALA A 314 -25.73 24.08 -34.21
C ALA A 314 -26.56 25.23 -34.82
N ILE A 315 -27.68 25.57 -34.20
CA ILE A 315 -28.51 26.71 -34.61
C ILE A 315 -27.72 28.01 -34.48
N LEU A 316 -27.08 28.24 -33.33
CA LEU A 316 -26.32 29.46 -33.08
C LEU A 316 -25.09 29.59 -33.98
N TYR A 317 -24.42 28.48 -34.30
CA TYR A 317 -23.29 28.48 -35.24
C TYR A 317 -23.75 28.88 -36.64
N MET A 318 -24.87 28.33 -37.10
CA MET A 318 -25.45 28.71 -38.39
C MET A 318 -25.78 30.22 -38.42
N LEU A 319 -26.47 30.71 -37.38
CA LEU A 319 -26.86 32.12 -37.28
C LEU A 319 -25.66 33.06 -37.14
N CYS A 320 -24.62 32.67 -36.39
CA CYS A 320 -23.40 33.46 -36.26
C CYS A 320 -22.64 33.55 -37.60
N ASN A 321 -22.56 32.46 -38.37
CA ASN A 321 -21.94 32.50 -39.69
C ASN A 321 -22.74 33.39 -40.66
N ILE A 322 -24.06 33.31 -40.62
CA ILE A 322 -24.94 34.23 -41.38
C ILE A 322 -24.67 35.69 -40.96
N ALA A 323 -24.53 35.95 -39.65
CA ALA A 323 -24.18 37.26 -39.13
C ALA A 323 -22.83 37.74 -39.68
N TYR A 324 -21.79 36.93 -39.60
CA TYR A 324 -20.47 37.25 -40.13
C TYR A 324 -20.49 37.58 -41.62
N PHE A 325 -21.14 36.75 -42.43
CA PHE A 325 -21.24 36.97 -43.87
C PHE A 325 -22.17 38.14 -44.26
N SER A 326 -23.07 38.58 -43.38
CA SER A 326 -23.89 39.77 -43.60
C SER A 326 -23.12 41.08 -43.40
N ALA A 327 -22.07 41.06 -42.59
CA ALA A 327 -21.36 42.26 -42.16
C ALA A 327 -20.01 42.46 -42.84
N VAL A 328 -19.23 41.39 -43.00
CA VAL A 328 -17.84 41.47 -43.49
C VAL A 328 -17.75 41.05 -44.95
N PRO A 329 -17.09 41.83 -45.84
CA PRO A 329 -16.88 41.43 -47.24
C PRO A 329 -16.18 40.06 -47.37
N LYS A 330 -16.61 39.24 -48.35
CA LYS A 330 -16.09 37.87 -48.56
C LYS A 330 -14.56 37.77 -48.56
N LYS A 331 -13.88 38.68 -49.27
CA LYS A 331 -12.42 38.65 -49.42
C LYS A 331 -11.70 38.96 -48.11
N GLU A 332 -12.11 40.01 -47.41
CA GLU A 332 -11.56 40.40 -46.11
C GLU A 332 -11.78 39.31 -45.06
N PHE A 333 -12.95 38.67 -45.05
CA PHE A 333 -13.24 37.59 -44.12
C PHE A 333 -12.43 36.32 -44.41
N ALA A 334 -12.18 36.00 -45.68
CA ALA A 334 -11.39 34.83 -46.08
C ALA A 334 -9.88 35.00 -45.83
N GLU A 335 -9.38 36.23 -45.77
CA GLU A 335 -7.99 36.57 -45.45
C GLU A 335 -7.75 36.78 -43.94
N SER A 336 -8.80 36.66 -43.11
CA SER A 336 -8.71 36.84 -41.66
C SER A 336 -8.19 35.58 -40.97
N ASP A 337 -6.90 35.55 -40.64
CA ASP A 337 -6.24 34.35 -40.09
C ASP A 337 -6.70 34.00 -38.66
N GLU A 338 -6.80 35.00 -37.78
CA GLU A 338 -6.99 34.88 -36.33
C GLU A 338 -8.41 34.82 -35.72
N ILE A 339 -9.18 35.88 -36.03
CA ILE A 339 -10.13 36.49 -35.10
C ILE A 339 -11.38 36.97 -35.83
N ALA A 340 -12.07 36.05 -36.51
CA ALA A 340 -13.27 36.35 -37.31
C ALA A 340 -14.32 37.18 -36.54
N ALA A 341 -14.49 36.88 -35.25
CA ALA A 341 -15.40 37.63 -34.38
C ALA A 341 -14.96 39.07 -34.14
N ALA A 342 -13.65 39.33 -33.99
CA ALA A 342 -13.17 40.70 -33.78
C ALA A 342 -13.24 41.53 -35.05
N VAL A 343 -13.03 40.93 -36.23
CA VAL A 343 -13.26 41.59 -37.52
C VAL A 343 -14.74 41.98 -37.63
N PHE A 344 -15.64 41.08 -37.29
CA PHE A 344 -17.07 41.37 -37.23
C PHE A 344 -17.39 42.51 -36.25
N PHE A 345 -16.91 42.46 -35.00
CA PHE A 345 -17.18 43.50 -34.01
C PHE A 345 -16.64 44.87 -34.43
N ARG A 346 -15.44 44.91 -35.01
CA ARG A 346 -14.84 46.14 -35.53
C ARG A 346 -15.65 46.71 -36.71
N THR A 347 -16.13 45.84 -37.60
CA THR A 347 -16.92 46.26 -38.78
C THR A 347 -18.28 46.83 -38.35
N VAL A 348 -18.93 46.21 -37.37
CA VAL A 348 -20.28 46.60 -36.93
C VAL A 348 -20.26 47.79 -35.97
N PHE A 349 -19.38 47.78 -34.96
CA PHE A 349 -19.39 48.74 -33.85
C PHE A 349 -18.25 49.77 -33.92
N GLY A 350 -17.34 49.68 -34.89
CA GLY A 350 -16.15 50.51 -34.96
C GLY A 350 -15.11 50.18 -33.89
N THR A 351 -14.00 50.92 -33.90
CA THR A 351 -12.94 50.79 -32.89
C THR A 351 -13.30 51.60 -31.65
N GLY A 352 -13.38 50.96 -30.48
CA GLY A 352 -13.71 51.65 -29.22
C GLY A 352 -14.06 50.71 -28.05
N GLY A 353 -14.80 51.24 -27.07
CA GLY A 353 -15.17 50.50 -25.86
C GLY A 353 -16.07 49.28 -26.12
N ALA A 354 -16.98 49.37 -27.11
CA ALA A 354 -17.87 48.27 -27.48
C ALA A 354 -17.11 47.06 -28.07
N GLU A 355 -16.17 47.29 -28.99
CA GLU A 355 -15.29 46.23 -29.54
C GLU A 355 -14.51 45.55 -28.40
N THR A 356 -13.98 46.36 -27.48
CA THR A 356 -13.20 45.86 -26.34
C THR A 356 -14.02 44.96 -25.42
N ALA A 357 -15.23 45.39 -25.06
CA ALA A 357 -16.14 44.61 -24.21
C ALA A 357 -16.55 43.28 -24.86
N LEU A 358 -16.83 43.28 -26.17
CA LEU A 358 -17.19 42.06 -26.91
C LEU A 358 -15.99 41.09 -27.04
N ASN A 359 -14.78 41.61 -27.21
CA ASN A 359 -13.56 40.80 -27.19
C ASN A 359 -13.31 40.15 -25.82
N VAL A 360 -13.70 40.80 -24.70
CA VAL A 360 -13.64 40.18 -23.36
C VAL A 360 -14.58 38.97 -23.27
N LEU A 361 -15.77 39.02 -23.88
CA LEU A 361 -16.69 37.88 -23.89
C LEU A 361 -16.10 36.68 -24.64
N VAL A 362 -15.39 36.92 -25.75
CA VAL A 362 -14.70 35.85 -26.48
C VAL A 362 -13.50 35.31 -25.70
N LEU A 363 -12.75 36.16 -25.00
CA LEU A 363 -11.70 35.75 -24.08
C LEU A 363 -12.24 34.82 -22.97
N LEU A 364 -13.32 35.21 -22.31
CA LEU A 364 -14.01 34.38 -21.31
C LEU A 364 -14.52 33.08 -21.93
N SER A 365 -14.91 33.11 -23.21
CA SER A 365 -15.29 31.91 -23.92
C SER A 365 -14.14 30.92 -24.07
N ALA A 366 -12.95 31.39 -24.47
CA ALA A 366 -11.75 30.55 -24.53
C ALA A 366 -11.40 29.98 -23.15
N PHE A 367 -11.50 30.76 -22.07
CA PHE A 367 -11.26 30.29 -20.71
C PHE A 367 -12.24 29.20 -20.26
N GLY A 368 -13.54 29.39 -20.53
CA GLY A 368 -14.56 28.37 -20.22
C GLY A 368 -14.34 27.06 -20.96
N ASN A 369 -13.76 27.11 -22.17
CA ASN A 369 -13.37 25.91 -22.89
C ASN A 369 -12.25 25.16 -22.17
N LEU A 370 -11.20 25.87 -21.73
CA LEU A 370 -10.11 25.27 -20.97
C LEU A 370 -10.61 24.53 -19.72
N LEU A 371 -11.53 25.14 -18.96
CA LEU A 371 -12.14 24.49 -17.79
C LEU A 371 -12.91 23.22 -18.18
N ALA A 372 -13.76 23.28 -19.20
CA ALA A 372 -14.56 22.14 -19.62
C ALA A 372 -13.71 20.97 -20.16
N VAL A 373 -12.64 21.28 -20.90
CA VAL A 373 -11.68 20.28 -21.41
C VAL A 373 -10.90 19.65 -20.25
N LEU A 374 -10.43 20.45 -19.29
CA LEU A 374 -9.73 19.96 -18.10
C LEU A 374 -10.64 19.00 -17.31
N ILE A 375 -11.89 19.39 -17.06
CA ILE A 375 -12.86 18.55 -16.34
C ILE A 375 -13.05 17.21 -17.05
N GLY A 376 -13.41 17.19 -18.33
CA GLY A 376 -13.65 15.93 -19.04
C GLY A 376 -12.40 15.04 -19.15
N GLN A 377 -11.28 15.62 -19.60
CA GLN A 377 -10.07 14.86 -19.85
C GLN A 377 -9.40 14.35 -18.57
N SER A 378 -9.57 15.04 -17.44
CA SER A 378 -9.08 14.53 -16.16
C SER A 378 -9.75 13.21 -15.77
N ARG A 379 -11.04 13.02 -16.08
CA ARG A 379 -11.73 11.74 -15.84
C ARG A 379 -11.25 10.66 -16.79
N MET A 380 -11.03 11.00 -18.06
CA MET A 380 -10.45 10.06 -19.03
C MET A 380 -9.07 9.55 -18.58
N ILE A 381 -8.18 10.46 -18.16
CA ILE A 381 -6.83 10.10 -17.67
C ILE A 381 -6.90 9.34 -16.35
N ARG A 382 -7.79 9.74 -15.43
CA ARG A 382 -8.05 8.99 -14.20
C ARG A 382 -8.49 7.56 -14.50
N GLU A 383 -9.39 7.39 -15.46
CA GLU A 383 -9.92 6.09 -15.88
C GLU A 383 -8.83 5.22 -16.55
N ILE A 384 -7.94 5.83 -17.35
CA ILE A 384 -6.71 5.15 -17.81
C ILE A 384 -5.88 4.67 -16.61
N GLY A 385 -5.70 5.52 -15.58
CA GLY A 385 -5.03 5.14 -14.34
C GLY A 385 -5.72 3.97 -13.62
N ARG A 386 -7.06 3.95 -13.61
CA ARG A 386 -7.88 2.90 -12.98
C ARG A 386 -7.73 1.53 -13.63
N GLN A 387 -7.26 1.44 -14.87
CA GLN A 387 -6.96 0.18 -15.55
C GLN A 387 -5.63 -0.45 -15.11
N GLY A 388 -4.83 0.26 -14.30
CA GLY A 388 -3.55 -0.24 -13.81
C GLY A 388 -2.40 -0.17 -14.82
N VAL A 389 -2.62 0.45 -15.99
CA VAL A 389 -1.64 0.52 -17.08
C VAL A 389 -0.61 1.64 -16.91
N LEU A 390 -0.86 2.59 -15.99
CA LEU A 390 0.08 3.66 -15.64
C LEU A 390 0.91 3.28 -14.39
N PRO A 391 2.20 3.66 -14.33
CA PRO A 391 3.01 3.46 -13.12
C PRO A 391 2.44 4.28 -11.96
N PHE A 392 2.61 3.81 -10.71
CA PHE A 392 2.05 4.50 -9.52
C PHE A 392 0.53 4.67 -9.59
N THR A 393 -0.20 3.57 -9.81
CA THR A 393 -1.67 3.56 -10.03
C THR A 393 -2.46 4.41 -9.03
N THR A 394 -2.11 4.33 -7.74
CA THR A 394 -2.76 5.09 -6.67
C THR A 394 -2.68 6.62 -6.86
N PHE A 395 -1.59 7.15 -7.42
CA PHE A 395 -1.43 8.59 -7.69
C PHE A 395 -2.44 9.10 -8.73
N TRP A 396 -2.72 8.32 -9.76
CA TRP A 396 -3.63 8.72 -10.85
C TRP A 396 -5.10 8.66 -10.44
N VAL A 397 -5.44 7.75 -9.53
CA VAL A 397 -6.82 7.43 -9.14
C VAL A 397 -7.28 8.21 -7.92
N SER A 398 -6.34 8.56 -7.02
CA SER A 398 -6.60 9.31 -5.80
C SER A 398 -7.30 10.64 -6.08
N THR A 399 -8.26 10.96 -5.21
CA THR A 399 -8.94 12.26 -5.19
C THR A 399 -8.43 13.18 -4.07
N LYS A 400 -7.46 12.72 -3.27
CA LYS A 400 -6.89 13.49 -2.16
C LYS A 400 -5.84 14.50 -2.66
N PRO A 401 -5.67 15.64 -1.97
CA PRO A 401 -6.38 16.06 -0.75
C PRO A 401 -7.68 16.85 -1.01
N PHE A 402 -7.94 17.32 -2.23
CA PHE A 402 -8.98 18.32 -2.51
C PHE A 402 -10.33 17.76 -2.98
N GLY A 403 -10.49 16.43 -3.06
CA GLY A 403 -11.66 15.80 -3.69
C GLY A 403 -11.66 15.96 -5.21
N THR A 404 -10.48 16.06 -5.83
CA THR A 404 -10.28 16.25 -7.27
C THR A 404 -9.11 15.38 -7.77
N PRO A 405 -9.11 14.94 -9.04
CA PRO A 405 -8.06 14.07 -9.57
C PRO A 405 -6.77 14.87 -9.86
N LEU A 406 -5.94 15.07 -8.83
CA LEU A 406 -4.74 15.91 -8.91
C LEU A 406 -3.74 15.42 -9.96
N GLY A 407 -3.42 14.12 -9.97
CA GLY A 407 -2.46 13.55 -10.92
C GLY A 407 -2.80 13.83 -12.39
N PRO A 408 -4.02 13.52 -12.84
CA PRO A 408 -4.51 13.88 -14.17
C PRO A 408 -4.39 15.37 -14.52
N TYR A 409 -4.70 16.29 -13.60
CA TYR A 409 -4.57 17.72 -13.85
C TYR A 409 -3.12 18.18 -13.95
N LEU A 410 -2.22 17.65 -13.12
CA LEU A 410 -0.79 17.96 -13.18
C LEU A 410 -0.15 17.47 -14.48
N LEU A 411 -0.55 16.30 -14.97
CA LEU A 411 -0.10 15.80 -16.28
C LEU A 411 -0.54 16.74 -17.40
N LYS A 412 -1.83 17.14 -17.41
CA LYS A 412 -2.37 18.10 -18.38
C LYS A 412 -1.62 19.43 -18.34
N TRP A 413 -1.32 19.93 -17.14
CA TRP A 413 -0.52 21.12 -16.93
C TRP A 413 0.87 20.98 -17.55
N GLY A 414 1.60 19.92 -17.18
CA GLY A 414 2.96 19.68 -17.67
C GLY A 414 3.04 19.51 -19.18
N MET A 415 2.16 18.69 -19.76
CA MET A 415 2.13 18.46 -21.22
C MET A 415 1.76 19.72 -22.00
N THR A 416 0.80 20.51 -21.51
CA THR A 416 0.44 21.78 -22.15
C THR A 416 1.52 22.84 -21.99
N PHE A 417 2.19 22.91 -20.83
CA PHE A 417 3.31 23.80 -20.59
C PHE A 417 4.46 23.51 -21.56
N ILE A 418 4.90 22.24 -21.65
CA ILE A 418 5.93 21.81 -22.59
C ILE A 418 5.51 22.19 -24.02
N MET A 419 4.25 21.95 -24.39
CA MET A 419 3.75 22.24 -25.72
C MET A 419 3.68 23.74 -26.05
N ILE A 420 3.57 24.63 -25.06
CA ILE A 420 3.64 26.08 -25.28
C ILE A 420 5.10 26.54 -25.38
N VAL A 421 5.98 25.99 -24.55
CA VAL A 421 7.38 26.46 -24.42
C VAL A 421 8.27 25.87 -25.50
N ALA A 422 8.27 24.55 -25.68
CA ALA A 422 9.28 23.82 -26.43
C ALA A 422 9.19 24.00 -27.96
N PRO A 423 8.01 23.96 -28.60
CA PRO A 423 7.92 24.20 -30.04
C PRO A 423 8.23 25.67 -30.39
N PRO A 424 9.00 25.93 -31.46
CA PRO A 424 9.10 27.26 -32.03
C PRO A 424 7.73 27.75 -32.55
N ALA A 425 7.53 29.07 -32.60
CA ALA A 425 6.28 29.65 -33.09
C ALA A 425 6.05 29.32 -34.58
N GLY A 426 4.78 29.19 -34.99
CA GLY A 426 4.40 28.88 -36.38
C GLY A 426 4.26 27.38 -36.65
N ASP A 427 5.04 26.84 -37.59
CA ASP A 427 4.88 25.48 -38.16
C ASP A 427 4.89 24.36 -37.14
N ALA A 428 5.79 24.42 -36.16
CA ALA A 428 5.92 23.35 -35.17
C ALA A 428 4.67 23.24 -34.28
N PHE A 429 4.04 24.37 -33.97
CA PHE A 429 2.78 24.38 -33.24
C PHE A 429 1.65 23.79 -34.09
N GLN A 430 1.48 24.24 -35.34
CA GLN A 430 0.44 23.73 -36.24
C GLN A 430 0.61 22.24 -36.56
N PHE A 431 1.85 21.79 -36.72
CA PHE A 431 2.19 20.40 -36.89
C PHE A 431 1.71 19.53 -35.73
N VAL A 432 1.99 19.93 -34.49
CA VAL A 432 1.61 19.13 -33.32
C VAL A 432 0.10 19.15 -33.09
N VAL A 433 -0.57 20.27 -33.36
CA VAL A 433 -2.05 20.32 -33.35
C VAL A 433 -2.61 19.33 -34.38
N SER A 434 -2.08 19.34 -35.60
CA SER A 434 -2.49 18.43 -36.68
C SER A 434 -2.16 16.96 -36.39
N LEU A 435 -1.03 16.71 -35.70
CA LEU A 435 -0.57 15.39 -35.30
C LEU A 435 -1.58 14.66 -34.43
N LYS A 436 -2.35 15.36 -33.60
CA LYS A 436 -3.36 14.75 -32.75
C LYS A 436 -4.56 14.22 -33.54
N THR A 437 -4.95 14.88 -34.62
CA THR A 437 -6.14 14.55 -35.41
C THR A 437 -6.08 13.14 -36.00
N TYR A 438 -4.90 12.69 -36.40
CA TYR A 438 -4.76 11.40 -37.09
C TYR A 438 -4.93 10.19 -36.16
N PRO A 439 -4.22 10.07 -35.01
CA PRO A 439 -4.51 9.04 -34.02
C PRO A 439 -5.94 9.10 -33.48
N ASP A 440 -6.50 10.29 -33.24
CA ASP A 440 -7.89 10.44 -32.81
C ASP A 440 -8.85 9.84 -33.86
N GLY A 441 -8.63 10.11 -35.15
CA GLY A 441 -9.42 9.52 -36.24
C GLY A 441 -9.40 7.99 -36.24
N LEU A 442 -8.22 7.37 -36.00
CA LEU A 442 -8.08 5.91 -35.91
C LEU A 442 -8.87 5.33 -34.73
N PHE A 443 -8.83 5.97 -33.57
CA PHE A 443 -9.60 5.52 -32.40
C PHE A 443 -11.11 5.75 -32.57
N HIS A 444 -11.55 6.83 -33.20
CA HIS A 444 -12.96 7.02 -33.55
C HIS A 444 -13.45 6.00 -34.58
N LEU A 445 -12.62 5.64 -35.57
CA LEU A 445 -12.95 4.56 -36.50
C LEU A 445 -13.10 3.23 -35.75
N ALA A 446 -12.17 2.93 -34.84
CA ALA A 446 -12.24 1.77 -33.97
C ALA A 446 -13.50 1.79 -33.08
N LEU A 447 -13.93 2.95 -32.60
CA LEU A 447 -15.17 3.11 -31.82
C LEU A 447 -16.41 2.76 -32.67
N GLY A 448 -16.49 3.27 -33.90
CA GLY A 448 -17.59 2.97 -34.82
C GLY A 448 -17.69 1.48 -35.16
N ILE A 449 -16.56 0.85 -35.50
CA ILE A 449 -16.49 -0.60 -35.75
C ILE A 449 -16.80 -1.39 -34.46
N GLY A 450 -16.26 -0.94 -33.33
CA GLY A 450 -16.40 -1.54 -32.02
C GLY A 450 -17.86 -1.62 -31.57
N LEU A 451 -18.68 -0.63 -31.92
CA LEU A 451 -20.11 -0.65 -31.60
C LEU A 451 -20.84 -1.82 -32.28
N TYR A 452 -20.49 -2.15 -33.52
CA TYR A 452 -21.02 -3.36 -34.18
C TYR A 452 -20.55 -4.64 -33.51
N LEU A 453 -19.31 -4.69 -33.03
CA LEU A 453 -18.77 -5.84 -32.29
C LEU A 453 -19.54 -6.05 -30.98
N VAL A 454 -19.74 -4.97 -30.20
CA VAL A 454 -20.52 -5.00 -28.95
C VAL A 454 -21.97 -5.43 -29.23
N ARG A 455 -22.60 -4.90 -30.28
CA ARG A 455 -23.96 -5.33 -30.69
C ARG A 455 -24.03 -6.82 -31.04
N ARG A 456 -23.07 -7.32 -31.81
CA ARG A 456 -23.00 -8.73 -32.22
C ARG A 456 -22.79 -9.63 -31.01
N HIS A 457 -21.86 -9.26 -30.13
CA HIS A 457 -21.55 -10.01 -28.92
C HIS A 457 -22.74 -10.03 -27.94
N ASN A 458 -23.32 -8.88 -27.63
CA ASN A 458 -24.49 -8.80 -26.74
C ASN A 458 -25.69 -9.60 -27.27
N LYS A 459 -25.90 -9.62 -28.60
CA LYS A 459 -26.93 -10.48 -29.21
C LYS A 459 -26.65 -11.97 -29.03
N ARG A 460 -25.38 -12.40 -29.08
CA ARG A 460 -24.98 -13.80 -28.89
C ARG A 460 -25.16 -14.27 -27.45
N VAL A 461 -24.76 -13.44 -26.48
CA VAL A 461 -24.82 -13.78 -25.05
C VAL A 461 -26.22 -13.55 -24.45
N GLY A 462 -27.21 -13.18 -25.27
CA GLY A 462 -28.58 -12.94 -24.79
C GLY A 462 -28.72 -11.72 -23.88
N ARG A 463 -27.78 -10.77 -23.91
CA ARG A 463 -27.83 -9.54 -23.11
C ARG A 463 -28.89 -8.58 -23.63
N GLY A 464 -29.91 -8.29 -22.82
CA GLY A 464 -30.80 -7.12 -22.95
C GLY A 464 -30.97 -6.46 -21.58
N ARG A 465 -31.04 -5.14 -21.40
CA ARG A 465 -31.55 -4.04 -22.23
C ARG A 465 -30.47 -2.97 -22.50
N ARG A 466 -30.51 -2.38 -23.69
CA ARG A 466 -29.94 -1.05 -23.97
C ARG A 466 -31.06 -0.02 -23.89
N ASP A 467 -30.83 1.07 -23.19
CA ASP A 467 -31.81 2.17 -23.11
C ASP A 467 -31.82 3.01 -24.42
N PHE A 468 -30.79 2.88 -25.25
CA PHE A 468 -30.65 3.58 -26.52
C PHE A 468 -29.96 2.73 -27.60
N LYS A 469 -30.34 2.93 -28.86
CA LYS A 469 -29.68 2.38 -30.04
C LYS A 469 -29.58 3.47 -31.11
N VAL A 470 -28.39 3.76 -31.61
CA VAL A 470 -28.20 4.66 -32.75
C VAL A 470 -28.67 3.97 -34.04
N TRP A 471 -29.24 4.75 -34.96
CA TRP A 471 -29.68 4.21 -36.25
C TRP A 471 -28.47 3.74 -37.06
N ASP A 472 -28.63 2.60 -37.74
CA ASP A 472 -27.54 1.99 -38.53
C ASP A 472 -27.01 2.95 -39.61
N VAL A 473 -27.89 3.76 -40.22
CA VAL A 473 -27.49 4.80 -41.19
C VAL A 473 -26.56 5.84 -40.56
N LEU A 474 -26.83 6.29 -39.34
CA LEU A 474 -25.97 7.27 -38.64
C LEU A 474 -24.64 6.65 -38.22
N LEU A 475 -24.62 5.38 -37.83
CA LEU A 475 -23.38 4.67 -37.50
C LEU A 475 -22.51 4.46 -38.74
N ILE A 476 -23.11 4.06 -39.87
CA ILE A 476 -22.40 3.94 -41.16
C ILE A 476 -21.85 5.30 -41.57
N PHE A 477 -22.67 6.36 -41.47
CA PHE A 477 -22.23 7.72 -41.76
C PHE A 477 -21.04 8.13 -40.90
N PHE A 478 -21.09 7.87 -39.59
CA PHE A 478 -19.97 8.12 -38.67
C PHE A 478 -18.69 7.37 -39.11
N ILE A 479 -18.79 6.08 -39.44
CA ILE A 479 -17.64 5.28 -39.90
C ILE A 479 -17.04 5.85 -41.21
N LEU A 480 -17.89 6.16 -42.19
CA LEU A 480 -17.46 6.72 -43.48
C LEU A 480 -16.75 8.06 -43.30
N ILE A 481 -17.22 8.90 -42.38
CA ILE A 481 -16.56 10.15 -42.01
C ILE A 481 -15.18 9.90 -41.40
N GLN A 482 -15.03 8.93 -40.48
CA GLN A 482 -13.73 8.65 -39.89
C GLN A 482 -12.74 8.13 -40.95
N VAL A 483 -13.21 7.27 -41.87
CA VAL A 483 -12.40 6.82 -43.02
C VAL A 483 -11.98 8.02 -43.89
N PHE A 484 -12.89 8.95 -44.16
CA PHE A 484 -12.58 10.15 -44.93
C PHE A 484 -11.53 11.03 -44.24
N ILE A 485 -11.66 11.26 -42.93
CA ILE A 485 -10.70 12.05 -42.12
C ILE A 485 -9.32 11.40 -42.08
N ILE A 486 -9.22 10.07 -42.16
CA ILE A 486 -7.94 9.36 -42.20
C ILE A 486 -7.34 9.37 -43.62
N ALA A 487 -8.16 9.21 -44.66
CA ALA A 487 -7.69 9.03 -46.03
C ALA A 487 -7.34 10.36 -46.73
N MET A 488 -8.19 11.38 -46.58
CA MET A 488 -8.06 12.63 -47.34
C MET A 488 -6.84 13.51 -47.00
N PRO A 489 -6.33 13.54 -45.75
CA PRO A 489 -5.05 14.16 -45.42
C PRO A 489 -3.86 13.73 -46.29
N TRP A 490 -3.93 12.56 -46.93
CA TRP A 490 -2.90 12.09 -47.85
C TRP A 490 -3.00 12.72 -49.25
N TRP A 491 -4.09 13.42 -49.56
CA TRP A 491 -4.23 14.10 -50.84
C TRP A 491 -3.45 15.42 -50.84
N PRO A 492 -2.58 15.68 -51.84
CA PRO A 492 -1.69 16.84 -51.82
C PRO A 492 -2.44 18.19 -51.96
N PRO A 493 -1.93 19.26 -51.31
CA PRO A 493 -2.51 20.60 -51.44
C PRO A 493 -2.20 21.23 -52.81
N LYS A 494 -3.00 22.23 -53.18
CA LYS A 494 -2.85 22.99 -54.42
C LYS A 494 -1.55 23.82 -54.36
N GLY A 495 -0.56 23.47 -55.17
CA GLY A 495 0.77 24.10 -55.15
C GLY A 495 1.92 23.13 -54.87
N GLY A 496 1.62 21.84 -54.62
CA GLY A 496 2.61 20.78 -54.47
C GLY A 496 2.85 20.36 -53.02
N PRO A 497 3.81 19.46 -52.76
CA PRO A 497 3.99 18.80 -51.46
C PRO A 497 4.39 19.72 -50.29
N TYR A 498 4.76 20.97 -50.57
CA TYR A 498 5.17 21.97 -49.57
C TYR A 498 4.20 23.16 -49.49
N ALA A 499 3.05 23.08 -50.17
CA ALA A 499 2.00 24.10 -50.14
C ALA A 499 0.93 23.82 -49.05
N GLY A 500 1.32 23.09 -47.99
CA GLY A 500 0.43 22.75 -46.87
C GLY A 500 0.37 23.84 -45.80
N GLU A 501 -0.25 23.52 -44.66
CA GLU A 501 -0.30 24.41 -43.49
C GLU A 501 1.03 24.50 -42.73
N VAL A 502 2.01 23.68 -43.11
CA VAL A 502 3.37 23.65 -42.57
C VAL A 502 4.37 23.83 -43.70
N SER A 503 5.52 24.47 -43.42
CA SER A 503 6.58 24.71 -44.41
C SER A 503 7.29 23.46 -44.95
N PHE A 504 7.10 22.30 -44.31
CA PHE A 504 7.65 21.01 -44.74
C PHE A 504 6.57 20.12 -45.36
N TRP A 505 6.91 18.86 -45.67
CA TRP A 505 6.02 17.95 -46.38
C TRP A 505 4.64 17.83 -45.69
N TYR A 506 3.58 18.20 -46.40
CA TYR A 506 2.24 18.40 -45.83
C TYR A 506 1.71 17.19 -45.03
N ALA A 507 1.98 15.95 -45.48
CA ALA A 507 1.48 14.73 -44.86
C ALA A 507 2.39 14.17 -43.76
N THR A 508 3.40 14.94 -43.30
CA THR A 508 4.32 14.51 -42.23
C THR A 508 3.55 14.11 -40.97
N TYR A 509 2.49 14.83 -40.59
CA TYR A 509 1.71 14.51 -39.40
C TYR A 509 0.96 13.17 -39.52
N CYS A 510 0.60 12.75 -40.73
CA CYS A 510 -0.01 11.44 -40.99
C CYS A 510 1.01 10.32 -40.76
N VAL A 511 2.23 10.47 -41.32
CA VAL A 511 3.31 9.48 -41.13
C VAL A 511 3.72 9.39 -39.68
N VAL A 512 3.90 10.51 -38.98
CA VAL A 512 4.24 10.52 -37.56
C VAL A 512 3.10 9.95 -36.72
N GLY A 513 1.84 10.25 -37.05
CA GLY A 513 0.67 9.64 -36.41
C GLY A 513 0.66 8.11 -36.54
N ILE A 514 0.95 7.57 -37.73
CA ILE A 514 1.10 6.12 -37.95
C ILE A 514 2.28 5.57 -37.13
N ALA A 515 3.42 6.26 -37.14
CA ALA A 515 4.62 5.84 -36.40
C ALA A 515 4.34 5.76 -34.89
N ILE A 516 3.57 6.70 -34.32
CA ILE A 516 3.12 6.65 -32.93
C ILE A 516 2.30 5.38 -32.68
N MET A 517 1.35 5.05 -33.55
CA MET A 517 0.52 3.85 -33.40
C MET A 517 1.34 2.55 -33.50
N ILE A 518 2.30 2.48 -34.43
CA ILE A 518 3.24 1.35 -34.53
C ILE A 518 4.07 1.24 -33.24
N THR A 519 4.55 2.37 -32.72
CA THR A 519 5.34 2.42 -31.49
C THR A 519 4.52 1.94 -30.28
N CYS A 520 3.25 2.32 -30.17
CA CYS A 520 2.33 1.80 -29.14
C CYS A 520 2.21 0.27 -29.20
N TYR A 521 2.09 -0.29 -30.41
CA TYR A 521 2.03 -1.74 -30.62
C TYR A 521 3.34 -2.43 -30.22
N LEU A 522 4.48 -1.90 -30.65
CA LEU A 522 5.80 -2.45 -30.27
C LEU A 522 6.02 -2.40 -28.76
N TYR A 523 5.67 -1.27 -28.11
CA TYR A 523 5.75 -1.12 -26.66
C TYR A 523 4.90 -2.18 -25.95
N TYR A 524 3.65 -2.38 -26.39
CA TYR A 524 2.76 -3.41 -25.86
C TYR A 524 3.37 -4.82 -25.98
N VAL A 525 3.88 -5.18 -27.15
CA VAL A 525 4.50 -6.51 -27.38
C VAL A 525 5.72 -6.70 -26.49
N ILE A 526 6.58 -5.69 -26.36
CA ILE A 526 7.76 -5.75 -25.51
C ILE A 526 7.35 -5.94 -24.04
N TRP A 527 6.43 -5.11 -23.55
CA TRP A 527 6.09 -5.05 -22.13
C TRP A 527 5.20 -6.19 -21.65
N ILE A 528 4.17 -6.57 -22.43
CA ILE A 528 3.18 -7.58 -22.03
C ILE A 528 3.60 -9.00 -22.43
N TYR A 529 4.44 -9.17 -23.46
CA TYR A 529 4.81 -10.50 -23.96
C TYR A 529 6.31 -10.80 -23.88
N LEU A 530 7.20 -9.96 -24.41
CA LEU A 530 8.63 -10.30 -24.50
C LEU A 530 9.34 -10.28 -23.14
N ILE A 531 9.17 -9.22 -22.34
CA ILE A 531 9.80 -9.12 -21.01
C ILE A 531 9.29 -10.21 -20.05
N PRO A 532 7.96 -10.46 -19.93
CA PRO A 532 7.45 -11.52 -19.04
C PRO A 532 7.92 -12.91 -19.47
N LYS A 533 7.97 -13.19 -20.78
CA LYS A 533 8.52 -14.43 -21.31
C LYS A 533 10.02 -14.60 -21.00
N TRP A 534 10.81 -13.54 -21.13
CA TRP A 534 12.25 -13.57 -20.84
C TRP A 534 12.54 -13.72 -19.33
N LYS A 535 11.72 -13.14 -18.46
CA LYS A 535 11.90 -13.13 -17.01
C LYS A 535 11.07 -14.18 -16.24
N GLY A 536 10.32 -15.05 -16.93
CA GLY A 536 9.60 -16.17 -16.31
C GLY A 536 8.37 -15.79 -15.49
N TYR A 537 7.61 -14.77 -15.89
CA TYR A 537 6.36 -14.36 -15.22
C TYR A 537 5.24 -14.05 -16.21
N VAL A 538 4.01 -13.93 -15.71
CA VAL A 538 2.85 -13.41 -16.46
C VAL A 538 2.23 -12.23 -15.73
N ILE A 539 1.51 -11.39 -16.47
CA ILE A 539 0.81 -10.23 -15.89
C ILE A 539 -0.62 -10.65 -15.53
N ARG A 540 -1.02 -10.33 -14.29
CA ARG A 540 -2.38 -10.50 -13.76
C ARG A 540 -2.91 -9.19 -13.21
N THR A 541 -4.23 -9.07 -13.13
CA THR A 541 -4.92 -7.91 -12.54
C THR A 541 -5.30 -8.20 -11.10
N GLU A 542 -5.17 -7.21 -10.25
CA GLU A 542 -5.59 -7.21 -8.85
C GLU A 542 -6.40 -5.94 -8.58
N VAL A 543 -7.52 -6.05 -7.87
CA VAL A 543 -8.34 -4.91 -7.47
C VAL A 543 -7.78 -4.30 -6.18
N LEU A 544 -7.56 -2.98 -6.18
CA LEU A 544 -7.13 -2.21 -5.03
C LEU A 544 -8.18 -1.16 -4.67
N GLU A 545 -8.55 -1.10 -3.41
CA GLU A 545 -9.25 0.04 -2.83
C GLU A 545 -8.23 1.14 -2.48
N VAL A 546 -8.38 2.30 -3.11
CA VAL A 546 -7.43 3.42 -3.00
C VAL A 546 -7.79 4.35 -1.86
N ASP A 547 -9.09 4.59 -1.63
CA ASP A 547 -9.57 5.39 -0.51
C ASP A 547 -10.95 4.94 -0.01
N GLN A 548 -11.31 5.39 1.19
CA GLN A 548 -12.60 5.12 1.83
C GLN A 548 -13.78 5.84 1.14
N ASN A 549 -13.51 6.71 0.14
CA ASN A 549 -14.54 7.44 -0.59
C ASN A 549 -15.09 6.64 -1.79
N GLY A 550 -14.67 5.38 -1.93
CA GLY A 550 -15.13 4.47 -2.98
C GLY A 550 -14.23 4.43 -4.22
N ALA A 551 -13.04 5.07 -4.19
CA ALA A 551 -12.10 4.97 -5.29
C ALA A 551 -11.42 3.58 -5.30
N ASN A 552 -11.61 2.83 -6.37
CA ASN A 552 -10.96 1.54 -6.63
C ASN A 552 -10.18 1.56 -7.95
N THR A 553 -9.23 0.64 -8.13
CA THR A 553 -8.39 0.55 -9.34
C THR A 553 -7.93 -0.88 -9.56
N HIS A 554 -7.61 -1.22 -10.81
CA HIS A 554 -6.74 -2.37 -11.07
C HIS A 554 -5.28 -1.99 -10.88
N ARG A 555 -4.50 -2.96 -10.40
CA ARG A 555 -3.04 -2.98 -10.43
C ARG A 555 -2.59 -4.18 -11.25
N LEU A 556 -1.64 -3.96 -12.15
CA LEU A 556 -1.01 -5.05 -12.90
C LEU A 556 0.12 -5.66 -12.07
N VAL A 557 -0.05 -6.91 -11.67
CA VAL A 557 0.87 -7.69 -10.82
C VAL A 557 1.67 -8.66 -11.69
N LYS A 558 2.96 -8.83 -11.36
CA LYS A 558 3.84 -9.81 -12.00
C LYS A 558 3.77 -11.10 -11.19
N VAL A 559 3.14 -12.13 -11.76
CA VAL A 559 2.98 -13.44 -11.12
C VAL A 559 3.98 -14.42 -11.74
N PRO A 560 4.93 -14.99 -10.97
CA PRO A 560 5.86 -16.01 -11.47
C PRO A 560 5.12 -17.18 -12.12
N LEU A 561 5.69 -17.78 -13.16
CA LEU A 561 5.02 -18.87 -13.90
C LEU A 561 4.61 -20.06 -13.01
N ALA A 562 5.37 -20.33 -11.94
CA ALA A 562 5.07 -21.41 -10.99
C ALA A 562 3.87 -21.11 -10.07
N GLU A 563 3.51 -19.84 -9.89
CA GLU A 563 2.45 -19.41 -8.97
C GLU A 563 1.14 -19.05 -9.68
N VAL A 564 1.10 -19.17 -11.00
CA VAL A 564 -0.06 -18.77 -11.82
C VAL A 564 -1.31 -19.57 -11.46
N ASP A 565 -1.17 -20.89 -11.30
CA ASP A 565 -2.31 -21.74 -10.96
C ASP A 565 -2.85 -21.42 -9.57
N ARG A 566 -1.95 -21.14 -8.62
CA ARG A 566 -2.32 -20.66 -7.28
C ARG A 566 -3.06 -19.32 -7.37
N TRP A 567 -2.49 -18.35 -8.08
CA TRP A 567 -3.11 -17.04 -8.28
C TRP A 567 -4.51 -17.15 -8.89
N ASP A 568 -4.66 -17.92 -9.97
CA ASP A 568 -5.93 -18.09 -10.68
C ASP A 568 -6.96 -18.89 -9.84
N SER A 569 -6.52 -19.64 -8.82
CA SER A 569 -7.38 -20.29 -7.82
C SER A 569 -7.81 -19.34 -6.69
N GLU A 570 -6.95 -18.39 -6.32
CA GLU A 570 -7.16 -17.44 -5.22
C GLU A 570 -7.87 -16.16 -5.67
N HIS A 571 -7.88 -15.83 -6.97
CA HIS A 571 -8.48 -14.60 -7.52
C HIS A 571 -9.60 -14.88 -8.54
N ASP A 572 -10.65 -14.08 -8.51
CA ASP A 572 -11.73 -14.12 -9.50
C ASP A 572 -11.28 -13.50 -10.83
N ASP A 573 -12.14 -13.53 -11.85
CA ASP A 573 -11.79 -12.97 -13.17
C ASP A 573 -11.56 -11.45 -13.15
N ALA A 574 -12.08 -10.74 -12.14
CA ALA A 574 -11.87 -9.30 -11.95
C ALA A 574 -10.56 -9.00 -11.19
N GLY A 575 -9.94 -10.01 -10.57
CA GLY A 575 -8.77 -9.82 -9.73
C GLY A 575 -9.11 -9.46 -8.29
N ASN A 576 -10.34 -9.67 -7.85
CA ASN A 576 -10.64 -9.74 -6.42
C ASN A 576 -10.14 -11.09 -5.90
N LEU A 577 -9.73 -11.13 -4.64
CA LEU A 577 -9.53 -12.41 -3.98
C LEU A 577 -10.87 -13.16 -3.96
N ARG A 578 -10.89 -14.37 -4.54
CA ARG A 578 -11.97 -15.33 -4.29
C ARG A 578 -11.95 -15.54 -2.80
N GLN A 579 -12.98 -15.05 -2.13
CA GLN A 579 -13.31 -15.59 -0.84
C GLN A 579 -13.41 -17.11 -1.07
N ARG A 580 -12.46 -17.90 -0.54
CA ARG A 580 -12.87 -19.24 -0.12
C ARG A 580 -14.15 -19.00 0.65
N HIS A 581 -15.18 -19.81 0.45
CA HIS A 581 -16.16 -20.04 1.51
C HIS A 581 -15.46 -20.74 2.69
N VAL A 582 -14.45 -20.10 3.26
CA VAL A 582 -14.44 -19.74 4.66
C VAL A 582 -15.47 -18.58 4.72
N GLY A 583 -16.21 -18.35 5.80
CA GLY A 583 -16.98 -17.11 5.85
C GLY A 583 -16.09 -15.90 5.52
N SER A 584 -16.65 -14.69 5.48
CA SER A 584 -15.88 -13.52 5.94
C SER A 584 -14.88 -13.98 6.99
N PRO A 585 -13.63 -13.50 7.06
CA PRO A 585 -12.97 -13.60 8.33
C PRO A 585 -13.87 -12.79 9.29
N VAL A 586 -14.83 -13.45 9.95
CA VAL A 586 -14.54 -14.08 11.21
C VAL A 586 -13.02 -14.33 11.27
N GLN A 587 -12.27 -13.22 11.44
CA GLN A 587 -11.42 -13.05 12.61
C GLN A 587 -11.98 -14.04 13.59
N GLU A 588 -11.42 -15.27 13.65
CA GLU A 588 -11.93 -16.41 14.46
C GLU A 588 -12.70 -15.77 15.57
N SER A 589 -14.04 -15.81 15.54
CA SER A 589 -14.85 -14.78 16.20
C SER A 589 -14.28 -14.69 17.59
N VAL A 590 -13.50 -13.63 17.87
CA VAL A 590 -12.86 -13.51 19.16
C VAL A 590 -13.99 -12.94 19.96
N THR A 591 -15.00 -13.79 20.17
CA THR A 591 -16.12 -13.59 21.04
C THR A 591 -15.45 -13.55 22.39
N THR A 592 -15.18 -12.33 22.81
CA THR A 592 -14.87 -11.99 24.19
C THR A 592 -16.13 -12.02 25.04
N GLU A 593 -17.14 -12.79 24.61
CA GLU A 593 -18.34 -13.08 25.37
C GLU A 593 -17.92 -13.55 26.76
N GLU A 594 -18.56 -12.98 27.78
CA GLU A 594 -18.26 -13.16 29.20
C GLU A 594 -16.99 -12.47 29.74
N LYS A 595 -16.15 -11.83 28.91
CA LYS A 595 -14.98 -11.08 29.41
C LYS A 595 -15.34 -9.67 29.90
N THR A 596 -14.61 -9.19 30.90
CA THR A 596 -14.75 -7.83 31.43
C THR A 596 -13.51 -7.00 31.09
N ALA A 597 -13.73 -5.81 30.53
CA ALA A 597 -12.69 -4.88 30.11
C ALA A 597 -12.79 -3.52 30.81
N ILE A 598 -11.65 -2.97 31.23
CA ILE A 598 -11.53 -1.60 31.74
C ILE A 598 -10.88 -0.74 30.65
N VAL A 599 -11.50 0.41 30.34
CA VAL A 599 -10.92 1.41 29.44
C VAL A 599 -10.82 2.76 30.17
N THR A 600 -9.60 3.25 30.35
CA THR A 600 -9.37 4.55 31.01
C THR A 600 -9.48 5.73 30.04
N GLY A 601 -10.01 6.86 30.51
CA GLY A 601 -10.20 8.05 29.66
C GLY A 601 -11.21 7.82 28.52
N SER A 602 -12.29 7.10 28.81
CA SER A 602 -13.24 6.54 27.84
C SER A 602 -14.55 7.32 27.67
N ASN A 603 -14.61 8.57 28.12
CA ASN A 603 -15.80 9.42 27.98
C ASN A 603 -15.89 10.14 26.62
N THR A 604 -14.79 10.30 25.88
CA THR A 604 -14.75 10.94 24.55
C THR A 604 -13.64 10.35 23.69
N GLY A 605 -13.64 10.67 22.39
CA GLY A 605 -12.53 10.43 21.47
C GLY A 605 -12.14 8.97 21.32
N LEU A 606 -10.83 8.69 21.43
CA LEU A 606 -10.26 7.35 21.20
C LEU A 606 -10.73 6.33 22.24
N GLY A 607 -10.79 6.70 23.52
CA GLY A 607 -11.19 5.78 24.59
C GLY A 607 -12.65 5.34 24.49
N LEU A 608 -13.53 6.25 24.07
CA LEU A 608 -14.95 5.94 23.84
C LEU A 608 -15.13 4.92 22.69
N GLU A 609 -14.33 5.08 21.64
CA GLU A 609 -14.38 4.20 20.48
C GLU A 609 -13.74 2.82 20.74
N ILE A 610 -12.69 2.75 21.57
CA ILE A 610 -12.16 1.47 22.09
C ILE A 610 -13.25 0.74 22.88
N ALA A 611 -13.96 1.45 23.77
CA ALA A 611 -15.06 0.87 24.54
C ALA A 611 -16.19 0.36 23.63
N ARG A 612 -16.54 1.11 22.58
CA ARG A 612 -17.52 0.69 21.57
C ARG A 612 -17.14 -0.62 20.89
N GLN A 613 -15.89 -0.73 20.43
CA GLN A 613 -15.41 -1.93 19.73
C GLN A 613 -15.31 -3.15 20.65
N LEU A 614 -14.92 -2.97 21.92
CA LEU A 614 -14.95 -4.06 22.90
C LEU A 614 -16.38 -4.52 23.20
N LEU A 615 -17.35 -3.60 23.27
CA LEU A 615 -18.77 -3.94 23.39
C LEU A 615 -19.29 -4.70 22.16
N ASP A 616 -18.86 -4.31 20.95
CA ASP A 616 -19.18 -5.03 19.71
C ASP A 616 -18.65 -6.48 19.70
N LEU A 617 -17.56 -6.74 20.45
CA LEU A 617 -16.97 -8.08 20.63
C LEU A 617 -17.57 -8.87 21.81
N GLY A 618 -18.59 -8.32 22.48
CA GLY A 618 -19.30 -8.99 23.57
C GLY A 618 -18.69 -8.82 24.97
N CYS A 619 -17.70 -7.93 25.15
CA CYS A 619 -17.16 -7.62 26.49
C CYS A 619 -18.17 -6.81 27.32
N LYS A 620 -18.21 -7.07 28.62
CA LYS A 620 -18.67 -6.07 29.60
C LYS A 620 -17.60 -4.98 29.72
N VAL A 621 -17.97 -3.70 29.63
CA VAL A 621 -17.01 -2.59 29.62
C VAL A 621 -17.20 -1.62 30.79
N ILE A 622 -16.12 -1.35 31.50
CA ILE A 622 -16.06 -0.35 32.57
C ILE A 622 -15.38 0.90 32.02
N LEU A 623 -16.17 1.98 31.92
CA LEU A 623 -15.71 3.31 31.55
C LEU A 623 -15.07 3.99 32.76
N ALA A 624 -13.74 3.96 32.84
CA ALA A 624 -12.99 4.61 33.90
C ALA A 624 -12.71 6.07 33.53
N VAL A 625 -13.42 7.00 34.17
CA VAL A 625 -13.46 8.43 33.80
C VAL A 625 -13.29 9.34 35.01
N ARG A 626 -12.72 10.54 34.80
CA ARG A 626 -12.57 11.53 35.86
C ARG A 626 -13.90 12.20 36.25
N ASP A 627 -14.74 12.46 35.24
CA ASP A 627 -16.02 13.15 35.37
C ASP A 627 -17.14 12.13 35.11
N GLU A 628 -17.81 11.70 36.17
CA GLU A 628 -18.85 10.68 36.11
C GLU A 628 -20.07 11.14 35.31
N ALA A 629 -20.38 12.45 35.29
CA ALA A 629 -21.50 12.96 34.50
C ALA A 629 -21.24 12.81 32.98
N LYS A 630 -20.00 13.07 32.55
CA LYS A 630 -19.57 12.81 31.17
C LYS A 630 -19.48 11.32 30.86
N GLY A 631 -19.08 10.51 31.84
CA GLY A 631 -19.10 9.05 31.73
C GLY A 631 -20.51 8.50 31.51
N GLU A 632 -21.51 8.97 32.26
CA GLU A 632 -22.90 8.55 32.09
C GLU A 632 -23.49 9.03 30.74
N GLN A 633 -23.03 10.17 30.23
CA GLN A 633 -23.36 10.58 28.86
C GLN A 633 -22.78 9.60 27.82
N ALA A 634 -21.50 9.24 27.95
CA ALA A 634 -20.85 8.25 27.08
C ALA A 634 -21.52 6.88 27.17
N ARG A 635 -21.90 6.43 28.37
CA ARG A 635 -22.66 5.20 28.59
C ARG A 635 -24.00 5.21 27.85
N ARG A 636 -24.77 6.30 27.93
CA ARG A 636 -26.02 6.45 27.16
C ARG A 636 -25.79 6.39 25.66
N GLU A 637 -24.71 7.00 25.17
CA GLU A 637 -24.33 6.94 23.74
C GLU A 637 -23.99 5.51 23.30
N LEU A 638 -23.24 4.76 24.12
CA LEU A 638 -22.85 3.38 23.80
C LEU A 638 -24.04 2.41 23.79
N ILE A 639 -25.00 2.59 24.71
CA ILE A 639 -26.19 1.73 24.82
C ILE A 639 -27.24 2.08 23.77
N SER A 640 -27.32 3.35 23.32
CA SER A 640 -28.33 3.81 22.37
C SER A 640 -28.31 2.99 21.07
N GLY A 641 -29.42 2.31 20.76
CA GLY A 641 -29.57 1.49 19.56
C GLY A 641 -29.04 0.06 19.67
N ARG A 642 -28.65 -0.38 20.87
CA ARG A 642 -28.23 -1.76 21.16
C ARG A 642 -29.23 -2.45 22.09
N ASP A 643 -29.46 -3.74 21.88
CA ASP A 643 -30.24 -4.59 22.78
C ASP A 643 -29.30 -5.22 23.83
N LEU A 644 -28.77 -4.38 24.73
CA LEU A 644 -27.83 -4.79 25.77
C LEU A 644 -28.40 -4.45 27.17
N PRO A 645 -28.24 -5.33 28.17
CA PRO A 645 -28.58 -5.03 29.55
C PRO A 645 -27.80 -3.81 30.06
N SER A 646 -28.43 -3.02 30.94
CA SER A 646 -27.85 -1.77 31.44
C SER A 646 -26.54 -1.97 32.24
N GLU A 647 -26.33 -3.17 32.75
CA GLU A 647 -25.17 -3.64 33.50
C GLU A 647 -23.95 -4.03 32.64
N PHE A 648 -24.07 -4.04 31.30
CA PHE A 648 -22.95 -4.33 30.39
C PHE A 648 -21.98 -3.16 30.23
N VAL A 649 -22.41 -1.94 30.57
CA VAL A 649 -21.57 -0.73 30.56
C VAL A 649 -21.69 -0.06 31.93
N GLU A 650 -20.57 0.03 32.66
CA GLU A 650 -20.50 0.70 33.96
C GLU A 650 -19.61 1.94 33.90
N VAL A 651 -19.93 2.98 34.68
CA VAL A 651 -19.13 4.21 34.79
C VAL A 651 -18.48 4.26 36.15
N TRP A 652 -17.15 4.28 36.19
CA TRP A 652 -16.38 4.26 37.43
C TRP A 652 -15.45 5.47 37.48
N LYS A 653 -15.42 6.14 38.64
CA LYS A 653 -14.54 7.29 38.87
C LYS A 653 -13.07 6.87 38.91
N LEU A 654 -12.26 7.49 38.05
CA LEU A 654 -10.80 7.37 38.04
C LEU A 654 -10.18 8.73 37.69
N ASP A 655 -9.55 9.37 38.68
CA ASP A 655 -8.75 10.57 38.45
C ASP A 655 -7.25 10.25 38.48
N MET A 656 -6.63 10.27 37.29
CA MET A 656 -5.19 10.01 37.12
C MET A 656 -4.29 11.08 37.78
N LEU A 657 -4.85 12.17 38.32
CA LEU A 657 -4.10 13.17 39.09
C LEU A 657 -4.04 12.85 40.60
N SER A 658 -4.81 11.86 41.08
CA SER A 658 -4.88 11.51 42.51
C SER A 658 -4.50 10.04 42.75
N TYR A 659 -3.42 9.81 43.50
CA TYR A 659 -3.02 8.46 43.91
C TYR A 659 -4.10 7.74 44.73
N GLU A 660 -4.80 8.47 45.60
CA GLU A 660 -5.92 7.93 46.37
C GLU A 660 -7.05 7.46 45.45
N SER A 661 -7.36 8.22 44.39
CA SER A 661 -8.35 7.81 43.40
C SER A 661 -7.92 6.55 42.64
N ILE A 662 -6.64 6.43 42.29
CA ILE A 662 -6.09 5.28 41.57
C ILE A 662 -6.12 4.03 42.46
N MET A 663 -5.69 4.14 43.72
CA MET A 663 -5.71 3.05 44.68
C MET A 663 -7.14 2.62 45.04
N ALA A 664 -8.06 3.57 45.24
CA ALA A 664 -9.47 3.27 45.47
C ALA A 664 -10.12 2.58 44.25
N PHE A 665 -9.77 3.03 43.03
CA PHE A 665 -10.23 2.38 41.80
C PHE A 665 -9.70 0.95 41.69
N ALA A 666 -8.38 0.73 41.87
CA ALA A 666 -7.79 -0.60 41.84
C ALA A 666 -8.42 -1.54 42.88
N LYS A 667 -8.58 -1.07 44.13
CA LYS A 667 -9.26 -1.83 45.18
C LYS A 667 -10.71 -2.16 44.81
N ARG A 668 -11.44 -1.24 44.18
CA ARG A 668 -12.80 -1.50 43.69
C ARG A 668 -12.83 -2.61 42.64
N THR A 669 -11.80 -2.75 41.80
CA THR A 669 -11.76 -3.84 40.80
C THR A 669 -11.68 -5.23 41.43
N GLU A 670 -11.29 -5.35 42.69
CA GLU A 670 -11.36 -6.61 43.45
C GLU A 670 -12.80 -7.11 43.64
N SER A 671 -13.82 -6.26 43.51
CA SER A 671 -15.22 -6.66 43.60
C SER A 671 -15.79 -7.23 42.28
N LEU A 672 -15.03 -7.16 41.18
CA LEU A 672 -15.49 -7.68 39.88
C LEU A 672 -15.53 -9.21 39.90
N GLN A 673 -16.51 -9.82 39.23
CA GLN A 673 -16.56 -11.26 39.06
C GLN A 673 -15.37 -11.75 38.24
N ASN A 674 -15.09 -11.06 37.13
CA ASN A 674 -13.96 -11.31 36.27
C ASN A 674 -13.34 -9.99 35.76
N LEU A 675 -12.07 -10.03 35.39
CA LEU A 675 -11.35 -8.94 34.74
C LEU A 675 -10.26 -9.51 33.82
N ASP A 676 -10.45 -9.33 32.51
CA ASP A 676 -9.62 -9.97 31.48
C ASP A 676 -8.76 -8.96 30.73
N ILE A 677 -9.27 -7.72 30.55
CA ILE A 677 -8.63 -6.70 29.72
C ILE A 677 -8.56 -5.37 30.48
N ALA A 678 -7.39 -4.74 30.51
CA ALA A 678 -7.21 -3.38 30.99
C ALA A 678 -6.47 -2.54 29.94
N ILE A 679 -7.16 -1.56 29.36
CA ILE A 679 -6.60 -0.61 28.40
C ILE A 679 -6.36 0.73 29.10
N LEU A 680 -5.08 1.05 29.30
CA LEU A 680 -4.61 2.26 29.95
C LEU A 680 -4.44 3.38 28.91
N ASN A 681 -5.58 3.84 28.37
CA ASN A 681 -5.70 4.88 27.34
C ASN A 681 -5.61 6.33 27.87
N ALA A 682 -5.86 6.57 29.15
CA ALA A 682 -5.85 7.93 29.71
C ALA A 682 -4.51 8.63 29.44
N GLY A 683 -4.58 9.80 28.79
CA GLY A 683 -3.41 10.60 28.47
C GLY A 683 -3.76 12.06 28.16
N VAL A 684 -2.77 12.93 28.32
CA VAL A 684 -2.88 14.37 28.09
C VAL A 684 -1.65 14.91 27.35
N GLN A 685 -1.86 15.95 26.55
CA GLN A 685 -0.82 16.80 26.02
C GLN A 685 -1.11 18.23 26.46
N LYS A 686 -0.18 18.82 27.21
CA LYS A 686 -0.38 20.12 27.86
C LYS A 686 0.14 21.24 26.96
N GLY A 687 -0.71 22.23 26.67
CA GLY A 687 -0.30 23.41 25.91
C GLY A 687 0.65 24.32 26.68
N VAL A 688 0.57 24.28 28.01
CA VAL A 688 1.39 25.08 28.95
C VAL A 688 1.91 24.20 30.09
N GLU A 689 3.11 24.50 30.57
CA GLU A 689 3.72 23.81 31.70
C GLU A 689 2.92 24.04 32.99
N THR A 690 2.47 22.96 33.63
CA THR A 690 1.70 23.01 34.89
C THR A 690 2.09 21.85 35.79
N PHE A 691 2.00 22.05 37.12
CA PHE A 691 2.40 21.06 38.12
C PHE A 691 1.21 20.64 38.97
N THR A 692 1.21 19.37 39.39
CA THR A 692 0.20 18.77 40.27
C THR A 692 0.48 19.07 41.74
N SER A 693 -0.46 18.71 42.62
CA SER A 693 -0.26 18.75 44.07
C SER A 693 0.88 17.84 44.57
N THR A 694 1.27 16.83 43.78
CA THR A 694 2.42 15.94 44.04
C THR A 694 3.75 16.57 43.63
N GLY A 695 3.72 17.76 43.03
CA GLY A 695 4.89 18.53 42.59
C GLY A 695 5.47 18.11 41.24
N TYR A 696 4.80 17.21 40.50
CA TYR A 696 5.24 16.76 39.17
C TYR A 696 4.51 17.49 38.05
N GLU A 697 5.16 17.59 36.89
CA GLU A 697 4.50 18.07 35.67
C GLU A 697 3.27 17.20 35.33
N VAL A 698 2.16 17.84 34.95
CA VAL A 698 0.86 17.17 34.76
C VAL A 698 0.91 16.05 33.70
N GLY A 699 1.53 16.30 32.55
CA GLY A 699 1.70 15.31 31.48
C GLY A 699 2.50 14.09 31.93
N PHE A 700 3.62 14.31 32.64
CA PHE A 700 4.41 13.26 33.25
C PHE A 700 3.63 12.46 34.31
N GLN A 701 2.94 13.14 35.22
CA GLN A 701 2.13 12.49 36.26
C GLN A 701 1.05 11.60 35.62
N VAL A 702 0.28 12.11 34.67
CA VAL A 702 -0.84 11.38 34.06
C VAL A 702 -0.36 10.31 33.08
N ASN A 703 0.49 10.65 32.10
CA ASN A 703 0.84 9.74 31.02
C ASN A 703 1.79 8.61 31.47
N TYR A 704 2.63 8.87 32.47
CA TYR A 704 3.64 7.93 32.94
C TYR A 704 3.38 7.47 34.37
N LEU A 705 3.56 8.32 35.39
CA LEU A 705 3.68 7.87 36.78
C LEU A 705 2.39 7.22 37.33
N SER A 706 1.24 7.87 37.12
CA SER A 706 -0.08 7.35 37.49
C SER A 706 -0.48 6.15 36.65
N THR A 707 -0.11 6.12 35.37
CA THR A 707 -0.38 4.98 34.48
C THR A 707 0.40 3.75 34.91
N MET A 708 1.67 3.88 35.30
CA MET A 708 2.45 2.75 35.84
C MET A 708 1.94 2.28 37.18
N LEU A 709 1.52 3.20 38.08
CA LEU A 709 0.87 2.83 39.34
C LEU A 709 -0.38 1.99 39.09
N LEU A 710 -1.27 2.45 38.20
CA LEU A 710 -2.49 1.71 37.86
C LEU A 710 -2.17 0.37 37.20
N ALA A 711 -1.19 0.32 36.27
CA ALA A 711 -0.77 -0.93 35.63
C ALA A 711 -0.32 -1.97 36.66
N ILE A 712 0.56 -1.58 37.59
CA ILE A 712 1.10 -2.50 38.61
C ILE A 712 -0.01 -2.99 39.55
N LEU A 713 -0.89 -2.10 40.01
CA LEU A 713 -2.00 -2.48 40.91
C LEU A 713 -3.01 -3.42 40.24
N LEU A 714 -3.17 -3.35 38.92
CA LEU A 714 -4.08 -4.24 38.19
C LEU A 714 -3.46 -5.59 37.84
N LEU A 715 -2.12 -5.74 37.82
CA LEU A 715 -1.45 -7.02 37.52
C LEU A 715 -1.96 -8.21 38.34
N PRO A 716 -2.01 -8.16 39.69
CA PRO A 716 -2.48 -9.29 40.49
C PRO A 716 -3.98 -9.56 40.28
N ILE A 717 -4.77 -8.52 39.99
CA ILE A 717 -6.22 -8.62 39.82
C ILE A 717 -6.56 -9.27 38.48
N VAL A 718 -5.95 -8.79 37.40
CA VAL A 718 -6.06 -9.36 36.04
C VAL A 718 -5.50 -10.79 36.04
N LYS A 719 -4.42 -11.06 36.79
CA LYS A 719 -3.94 -12.43 37.01
C LYS A 719 -5.01 -13.27 37.69
N GLN A 720 -5.66 -12.83 38.76
CA GLN A 720 -6.55 -13.67 39.55
C GLN A 720 -7.95 -13.85 38.94
N LYS A 721 -8.50 -12.81 38.32
CA LYS A 721 -9.92 -12.71 37.93
C LYS A 721 -10.19 -12.99 36.45
N ARG A 722 -9.21 -13.47 35.68
CA ARG A 722 -9.41 -13.87 34.28
C ARG A 722 -10.39 -15.04 34.16
N VAL A 723 -11.17 -15.07 33.08
CA VAL A 723 -12.15 -16.14 32.82
C VAL A 723 -11.43 -17.40 32.33
N GLY A 724 -11.70 -18.54 32.98
CA GLY A 724 -11.16 -19.84 32.61
C GLY A 724 -9.63 -19.88 32.55
N ASN A 725 -9.09 -20.49 31.49
CA ASN A 725 -7.64 -20.55 31.23
C ASN A 725 -7.12 -19.38 30.38
N SER A 726 -7.91 -18.32 30.19
CA SER A 726 -7.48 -17.17 29.38
C SER A 726 -6.28 -16.44 30.01
N VAL A 727 -5.55 -15.69 29.18
CA VAL A 727 -4.43 -14.85 29.61
C VAL A 727 -4.93 -13.42 29.78
N GLY A 728 -4.74 -12.85 30.98
CA GLY A 728 -5.16 -11.48 31.25
C GLY A 728 -4.28 -10.45 30.51
N GLN A 729 -4.87 -9.36 30.02
CA GLN A 729 -4.22 -8.43 29.09
C GLN A 729 -4.17 -7.02 29.66
N ILE A 730 -2.98 -6.42 29.75
CA ILE A 730 -2.80 -5.00 30.08
C ILE A 730 -2.11 -4.30 28.91
N CYS A 731 -2.80 -3.35 28.28
CA CYS A 731 -2.27 -2.56 27.17
C CYS A 731 -2.11 -1.09 27.57
N ILE A 732 -0.88 -0.58 27.48
CA ILE A 732 -0.52 0.81 27.78
C ILE A 732 -0.50 1.62 26.48
N LEU A 733 -1.19 2.76 26.45
CA LEU A 733 -1.24 3.56 25.22
C LEU A 733 0.07 4.33 25.00
N SER A 734 0.73 4.03 23.87
CA SER A 734 2.02 4.60 23.46
C SER A 734 1.88 5.47 22.20
N SER A 735 3.01 5.87 21.61
CA SER A 735 3.07 6.62 20.35
C SER A 735 4.42 6.42 19.67
N ASP A 736 4.43 6.38 18.34
CA ASP A 736 5.62 6.46 17.47
C ASP A 736 6.47 7.72 17.73
N MET A 737 5.84 8.81 18.19
CA MET A 737 6.50 10.04 18.62
C MET A 737 7.54 9.80 19.73
N ALA A 738 7.47 8.68 20.48
CA ALA A 738 8.50 8.29 21.44
C ALA A 738 9.90 8.20 20.80
N ALA A 739 9.98 7.80 19.53
CA ALA A 739 11.24 7.73 18.78
C ALA A 739 11.84 9.11 18.46
N TRP A 740 11.06 10.18 18.58
CA TRP A 740 11.48 11.56 18.26
C TRP A 740 11.82 12.38 19.50
N SER A 741 11.75 11.79 20.69
CA SER A 741 12.14 12.47 21.93
C SER A 741 13.63 12.82 21.92
N ARG A 742 13.96 14.08 22.22
CA ARG A 742 15.34 14.48 22.51
C ARG A 742 15.81 14.02 23.88
N PHE A 743 14.86 13.78 24.79
CA PHE A 743 15.06 13.34 26.17
C PHE A 743 16.22 14.07 26.86
N GLU A 744 16.06 15.38 27.07
CA GLU A 744 17.13 16.24 27.62
C GLU A 744 17.50 15.87 29.07
N GLU A 745 16.56 15.29 29.82
CA GLU A 745 16.73 14.92 31.22
C GLU A 745 17.51 13.62 31.45
N ARG A 746 17.87 12.89 30.39
CA ARG A 746 18.49 11.53 30.45
C ARG A 746 19.77 11.43 31.28
N ASN A 747 20.45 12.55 31.54
CA ASN A 747 21.68 12.57 32.34
C ASN A 747 21.44 12.98 33.80
N THR A 748 20.19 13.17 34.21
CA THR A 748 19.84 13.56 35.59
C THR A 748 19.78 12.33 36.48
N ALA A 749 20.37 12.43 37.67
CA ALA A 749 20.27 11.40 38.70
C ALA A 749 19.97 12.08 40.06
N PRO A 750 18.81 11.82 40.70
CA PRO A 750 17.73 10.92 40.28
C PRO A 750 16.93 11.44 39.07
N LEU A 751 16.54 10.57 38.15
CA LEU A 751 15.84 10.90 36.91
C LEU A 751 14.46 11.51 37.16
N LEU A 752 13.67 10.94 38.09
CA LEU A 752 12.32 11.43 38.37
C LEU A 752 12.31 12.87 38.92
N SER A 753 13.41 13.32 39.52
CA SER A 753 13.51 14.67 40.09
C SER A 753 13.45 15.78 39.03
N ALA A 754 13.88 15.49 37.80
CA ALA A 754 13.88 16.44 36.69
C ALA A 754 12.45 16.92 36.36
N PHE A 755 11.44 16.06 36.51
CA PHE A 755 10.04 16.35 36.21
C PHE A 755 9.33 17.17 37.29
N LYS A 756 10.04 17.58 38.35
CA LYS A 756 9.58 18.55 39.36
C LYS A 756 10.11 19.96 39.10
N GLN A 757 11.01 20.11 38.13
CA GLN A 757 11.63 21.38 37.79
C GLN A 757 10.98 21.95 36.53
N LYS A 758 10.95 23.28 36.42
CA LYS A 758 10.48 23.95 35.20
C LYS A 758 11.48 23.77 34.06
N MET A 759 10.99 23.50 32.87
CA MET A 759 11.80 23.49 31.67
C MET A 759 12.35 24.90 31.37
N PRO A 760 13.61 25.04 30.94
CA PRO A 760 14.15 26.32 30.48
C PRO A 760 13.32 26.95 29.36
N LYS A 761 12.77 26.10 28.48
CA LYS A 761 11.82 26.45 27.43
C LYS A 761 10.80 25.33 27.31
N TRP A 762 9.51 25.66 27.49
CA TRP A 762 8.44 24.68 27.36
C TRP A 762 8.33 24.21 25.90
N ASP A 763 8.64 22.94 25.67
CA ASP A 763 8.47 22.27 24.40
C ASP A 763 7.38 21.20 24.52
N LEU A 764 6.16 21.56 24.12
CA LEU A 764 4.98 20.70 24.27
C LEU A 764 5.09 19.40 23.48
N MET A 765 5.83 19.38 22.37
CA MET A 765 5.96 18.21 21.52
C MET A 765 6.99 17.26 22.14
N ASP A 766 8.18 17.77 22.47
CA ASP A 766 9.23 16.97 23.08
C ASP A 766 8.81 16.39 24.44
N ARG A 767 8.12 17.18 25.28
CA ARG A 767 7.61 16.68 26.57
C ARG A 767 6.66 15.51 26.39
N TYR A 768 5.72 15.59 25.44
CA TYR A 768 4.82 14.48 25.14
C TYR A 768 5.58 13.25 24.64
N CYS A 769 6.50 13.42 23.69
CA CYS A 769 7.37 12.35 23.18
C CYS A 769 8.12 11.65 24.32
N THR A 770 8.70 12.43 25.23
CA THR A 770 9.43 11.95 26.40
C THR A 770 8.53 11.11 27.32
N THR A 771 7.30 11.54 27.62
CA THR A 771 6.38 10.72 28.44
C THR A 771 6.05 9.36 27.81
N LYS A 772 5.96 9.29 26.48
CA LYS A 772 5.70 8.03 25.76
C LYS A 772 6.94 7.13 25.68
N LEU A 773 8.13 7.72 25.53
CA LEU A 773 9.40 7.01 25.63
C LEU A 773 9.61 6.37 27.01
N LEU A 774 9.32 7.10 28.10
CA LEU A 774 9.41 6.56 29.45
C LEU A 774 8.51 5.34 29.65
N GLY A 775 7.30 5.33 29.08
CA GLY A 775 6.40 4.17 29.10
C GLY A 775 7.00 2.95 28.41
N GLN A 776 7.66 3.13 27.27
CA GLN A 776 8.35 2.03 26.55
C GLN A 776 9.57 1.51 27.33
N LEU A 777 10.38 2.41 27.92
CA LEU A 777 11.52 2.05 28.76
C LEU A 777 11.07 1.25 30.00
N PHE A 778 9.98 1.66 30.65
CA PHE A 778 9.45 0.94 31.80
C PHE A 778 8.86 -0.42 31.42
N LEU A 779 8.12 -0.50 30.30
CA LEU A 779 7.59 -1.78 29.79
C LEU A 779 8.71 -2.80 29.50
N ALA A 780 9.85 -2.33 28.99
CA ALA A 780 11.00 -3.19 28.71
C ALA A 780 11.58 -3.87 29.97
N GLU A 781 11.45 -3.27 31.15
CA GLU A 781 11.83 -3.91 32.42
C GLU A 781 10.65 -4.67 33.07
N LEU A 782 9.44 -4.10 33.05
CA LEU A 782 8.26 -4.73 33.65
C LEU A 782 7.94 -6.09 33.03
N SER A 783 8.00 -6.21 31.71
CA SER A 783 7.73 -7.47 30.99
C SER A 783 8.65 -8.61 31.44
N LYS A 784 9.90 -8.33 31.83
CA LYS A 784 10.82 -9.35 32.35
C LYS A 784 10.37 -9.96 33.68
N GLN A 785 9.57 -9.22 34.45
CA GLN A 785 9.08 -9.61 35.77
C GLN A 785 7.72 -10.32 35.72
N VAL A 786 7.03 -10.30 34.58
CA VAL A 786 5.67 -10.85 34.43
C VAL A 786 5.72 -12.08 33.52
N SER A 787 5.05 -13.17 33.91
CA SER A 787 4.97 -14.37 33.07
C SER A 787 3.91 -14.21 31.97
N PRO A 788 4.27 -14.34 30.68
CA PRO A 788 3.32 -14.18 29.56
C PRO A 788 2.21 -15.23 29.59
N SER A 789 2.44 -16.40 30.20
CA SER A 789 1.45 -17.48 30.37
C SER A 789 0.30 -17.15 31.32
N LYS A 790 0.36 -16.03 32.05
CA LYS A 790 -0.67 -15.62 33.02
C LYS A 790 -1.19 -14.21 32.76
N VAL A 791 -0.30 -13.26 32.49
CA VAL A 791 -0.66 -11.87 32.19
C VAL A 791 0.29 -11.32 31.13
N THR A 792 -0.26 -10.63 30.14
CA THR A 792 0.51 -9.91 29.12
C THR A 792 0.51 -8.42 29.44
N VAL A 793 1.65 -7.79 29.20
CA VAL A 793 1.81 -6.33 29.28
C VAL A 793 2.34 -5.86 27.94
N SER A 794 1.67 -4.92 27.29
CA SER A 794 2.05 -4.42 25.96
C SER A 794 1.90 -2.91 25.86
N CYS A 795 2.54 -2.31 24.85
CA CYS A 795 2.31 -0.92 24.47
C CYS A 795 1.68 -0.87 23.07
N ALA A 796 0.71 0.00 22.83
CA ALA A 796 0.12 0.12 21.49
C ALA A 796 -0.04 1.58 21.05
N ASN A 797 0.24 1.86 19.77
CA ASN A 797 0.10 3.15 19.13
C ASN A 797 -1.18 3.22 18.28
N PRO A 798 -2.11 4.14 18.56
CA PRO A 798 -3.29 4.35 17.73
C PRO A 798 -2.99 5.19 16.47
N GLY A 799 -1.78 5.77 16.37
CA GLY A 799 -1.41 6.81 15.43
C GLY A 799 -2.19 8.12 15.62
N LEU A 800 -1.97 9.08 14.72
CA LEU A 800 -2.62 10.39 14.81
C LEU A 800 -4.13 10.27 14.58
N CYS A 801 -4.92 10.36 15.66
CA CYS A 801 -6.38 10.19 15.60
C CYS A 801 -7.12 11.53 15.63
N GLY A 802 -7.79 11.85 14.52
CA GLY A 802 -8.72 12.97 14.40
C GLY A 802 -9.95 12.74 15.27
N GLY A 803 -10.25 13.69 16.16
CA GLY A 803 -11.35 13.58 17.13
C GLY A 803 -10.97 12.96 18.49
N SER A 804 -9.69 12.70 18.76
CA SER A 804 -9.21 12.16 20.05
C SER A 804 -9.20 13.18 21.21
N GLU A 805 -9.51 14.46 20.94
CA GLU A 805 -9.44 15.59 21.87
C GLU A 805 -8.09 15.82 22.56
N ILE A 806 -7.01 15.16 22.10
CA ILE A 806 -5.68 15.29 22.71
C ILE A 806 -5.13 16.72 22.61
N SER A 807 -5.54 17.47 21.58
CA SER A 807 -5.17 18.87 21.32
C SER A 807 -6.13 19.90 21.94
N ARG A 808 -7.03 19.51 22.85
CA ARG A 808 -8.08 20.40 23.40
C ARG A 808 -7.57 21.65 24.12
N GLU A 809 -6.29 21.67 24.51
CA GLU A 809 -5.65 22.83 25.14
C GLU A 809 -4.88 23.72 24.15
N PHE A 810 -4.83 23.37 22.87
CA PHE A 810 -4.18 24.21 21.86
C PHE A 810 -5.06 25.44 21.59
N GLN A 811 -4.44 26.61 21.48
CA GLN A 811 -5.14 27.88 21.22
C GLN A 811 -4.51 28.63 20.03
N GLY A 812 -5.29 29.50 19.39
CA GLY A 812 -4.83 30.40 18.32
C GLY A 812 -4.21 29.67 17.13
N THR A 813 -3.07 30.17 16.65
CA THR A 813 -2.36 29.66 15.46
C THR A 813 -1.93 28.21 15.59
N LEU A 814 -1.63 27.73 16.81
CA LEU A 814 -1.23 26.35 17.05
C LEU A 814 -2.41 25.39 16.83
N LEU A 815 -3.61 25.74 17.31
CA LEU A 815 -4.83 24.96 17.06
C LEU A 815 -5.18 24.95 15.57
N PHE A 816 -5.01 26.08 14.87
CA PHE A 816 -5.23 26.17 13.43
C PHE A 816 -4.25 25.28 12.65
N ALA A 817 -2.95 25.34 12.95
CA ALA A 817 -1.92 24.51 12.32
C ALA A 817 -2.14 23.02 12.62
N TYR A 818 -2.48 22.67 13.86
CA TYR A 818 -2.83 21.30 14.23
C TYR A 818 -4.08 20.80 13.50
N ASN A 819 -5.11 21.64 13.32
CA ASN A 819 -6.32 21.25 12.57
C ASN A 819 -6.02 21.01 11.09
N ILE A 820 -5.15 21.81 10.46
CA ILE A 820 -4.70 21.56 9.08
C ILE A 820 -3.88 20.27 9.00
N TYR A 821 -2.91 20.10 9.90
CA TYR A 821 -2.07 18.90 9.95
C TYR A 821 -2.90 17.63 10.21
N SER A 822 -3.83 17.69 11.16
CA SER A 822 -4.78 16.62 11.46
C SER A 822 -5.71 16.34 10.27
N LEU A 823 -6.17 17.35 9.54
CA LEU A 823 -6.99 17.14 8.33
C LEU A 823 -6.24 16.36 7.24
N LEU A 824 -4.92 16.56 7.12
CA LEU A 824 -4.09 15.96 6.08
C LEU A 824 -3.60 14.54 6.44
N PHE A 825 -3.31 14.29 7.73
CA PHE A 825 -2.58 13.10 8.16
C PHE A 825 -3.30 12.25 9.23
N SER A 826 -4.38 12.73 9.84
CA SER A 826 -5.06 11.96 10.89
C SER A 826 -5.95 10.85 10.34
N ARG A 827 -5.99 9.73 11.04
CA ARG A 827 -6.98 8.66 10.90
C ARG A 827 -8.16 8.93 11.84
N THR A 828 -9.31 8.31 11.62
CA THR A 828 -10.42 8.41 12.58
C THR A 828 -10.09 7.66 13.87
N CYS A 829 -10.66 8.08 15.00
CA CYS A 829 -10.54 7.35 16.27
C CYS A 829 -10.96 5.87 16.12
N SER A 830 -11.88 5.54 15.22
CA SER A 830 -12.30 4.15 14.94
C SER A 830 -11.17 3.31 14.39
N VAL A 831 -10.40 3.84 13.44
CA VAL A 831 -9.23 3.12 12.88
C VAL A 831 -8.12 3.01 13.93
N GLY A 832 -7.87 4.06 14.71
CA GLY A 832 -6.87 4.00 15.78
C GLY A 832 -7.22 3.00 16.87
N ALA A 833 -8.50 2.97 17.29
CA ALA A 833 -9.01 2.04 18.30
C ALA A 833 -8.83 0.57 17.89
N ARG A 834 -8.98 0.25 16.59
CA ARG A 834 -8.78 -1.12 16.08
C ARG A 834 -7.39 -1.67 16.38
N THR A 835 -6.36 -0.84 16.32
CA THR A 835 -4.98 -1.27 16.64
C THR A 835 -4.86 -1.66 18.11
N ILE A 836 -5.49 -0.88 19.00
CA ILE A 836 -5.46 -1.13 20.45
C ILE A 836 -6.29 -2.36 20.81
N VAL A 837 -7.48 -2.49 20.24
CA VAL A 837 -8.35 -3.66 20.44
C VAL A 837 -7.67 -4.92 19.91
N ASN A 838 -7.05 -4.86 18.73
CA ASN A 838 -6.30 -5.98 18.14
C ASN A 838 -5.12 -6.41 19.03
N ALA A 839 -4.41 -5.46 19.66
CA ALA A 839 -3.30 -5.75 20.57
C ALA A 839 -3.73 -6.62 21.77
N VAL A 840 -4.95 -6.43 22.29
CA VAL A 840 -5.46 -7.17 23.47
C VAL A 840 -6.37 -8.34 23.13
N THR A 841 -6.80 -8.47 21.87
CA THR A 841 -7.68 -9.58 21.45
C THR A 841 -6.99 -10.57 20.53
N THR A 842 -6.46 -10.11 19.39
CA THR A 842 -5.94 -10.97 18.32
C THR A 842 -4.47 -11.30 18.54
N LEU A 843 -3.64 -10.30 18.90
CA LEU A 843 -2.23 -10.56 19.20
C LEU A 843 -2.06 -11.21 20.57
N GLY A 844 -2.87 -10.81 21.56
CA GLY A 844 -2.95 -11.45 22.87
C GLY A 844 -1.58 -11.65 23.53
N ASP A 845 -1.16 -12.91 23.64
CA ASP A 845 0.13 -13.35 24.20
C ASP A 845 1.35 -12.84 23.41
N GLN A 846 1.26 -12.80 22.08
CA GLN A 846 2.33 -12.30 21.20
C GLN A 846 2.67 -10.83 21.46
N ALA A 847 1.72 -10.06 22.02
CA ALA A 847 1.95 -8.65 22.34
C ALA A 847 2.80 -8.44 23.62
N HIS A 848 3.09 -9.50 24.39
CA HIS A 848 3.81 -9.37 25.66
C HIS A 848 5.21 -8.74 25.50
N GLY A 849 5.45 -7.64 26.20
CA GLY A 849 6.69 -6.88 26.13
C GLY A 849 6.91 -6.16 24.80
N GLN A 850 5.93 -6.16 23.90
CA GLN A 850 6.03 -5.60 22.55
C GLN A 850 5.36 -4.24 22.41
N TYR A 851 5.75 -3.54 21.35
CA TYR A 851 5.08 -2.34 20.85
C TYR A 851 4.26 -2.69 19.61
N VAL A 852 2.99 -2.30 19.59
CA VAL A 852 2.04 -2.63 18.52
C VAL A 852 1.62 -1.36 17.79
N GLU A 853 1.69 -1.39 16.46
CA GLU A 853 1.23 -0.32 15.57
C GLU A 853 0.63 -0.92 14.30
N ASP A 854 -0.46 -0.33 13.81
CA ASP A 854 -1.20 -0.80 12.63
C ASP A 854 -1.55 -2.30 12.68
N ALA A 855 -1.95 -2.77 13.87
CA ALA A 855 -2.27 -4.16 14.19
C ALA A 855 -1.10 -5.15 13.96
N LYS A 856 0.15 -4.66 14.07
CA LYS A 856 1.37 -5.46 13.94
C LYS A 856 2.36 -5.13 15.04
N ILE A 857 3.16 -6.12 15.43
CA ILE A 857 4.30 -5.90 16.32
C ILE A 857 5.36 -5.09 15.56
N GLN A 858 5.85 -4.03 16.19
CA GLN A 858 6.85 -3.10 15.66
C GLN A 858 7.95 -2.88 16.70
N PRO A 859 9.17 -2.49 16.28
CA PRO A 859 10.20 -2.13 17.22
C PRO A 859 9.81 -0.90 18.05
N MET A 860 10.20 -0.87 19.33
CA MET A 860 10.10 0.31 20.18
C MET A 860 11.02 1.43 19.68
N ALA A 861 10.93 2.61 20.31
CA ALA A 861 11.84 3.71 20.06
C ALA A 861 13.31 3.23 20.09
N PRO A 862 14.14 3.57 19.08
CA PRO A 862 15.52 3.08 18.98
C PRO A 862 16.36 3.32 20.23
N ALA A 863 16.02 4.37 21.01
CA ALA A 863 16.66 4.67 22.28
C ALA A 863 16.57 3.53 23.30
N VAL A 864 15.48 2.74 23.31
CA VAL A 864 15.25 1.62 24.24
C VAL A 864 16.32 0.53 24.12
N TYR A 865 16.81 0.28 22.90
CA TYR A 865 17.74 -0.81 22.61
C TYR A 865 19.22 -0.42 22.76
N ARG A 866 19.53 0.87 22.93
CA ARG A 866 20.92 1.35 23.11
C ARG A 866 21.41 1.06 24.52
N SER A 867 22.73 0.98 24.71
CA SER A 867 23.36 0.78 26.03
C SER A 867 22.91 1.85 27.06
N GLU A 868 22.82 3.10 26.62
CA GLU A 868 22.28 4.21 27.42
C GLU A 868 20.81 3.98 27.80
N GLY A 869 19.98 3.51 26.86
CA GLY A 869 18.57 3.19 27.08
C GLY A 869 18.37 2.05 28.07
N LEU A 870 19.17 0.98 27.98
CA LEU A 870 19.13 -0.14 28.93
C LEU A 870 19.49 0.32 30.36
N ARG A 871 20.49 1.21 30.50
CA ARG A 871 20.82 1.83 31.79
C ARG A 871 19.67 2.67 32.32
N LEU A 872 19.08 3.50 31.45
CA LEU A 872 17.96 4.37 31.80
C LEU A 872 16.70 3.59 32.15
N ALA A 873 16.39 2.50 31.44
CA ALA A 873 15.26 1.64 31.72
C ALA A 873 15.34 1.06 33.13
N LYS A 874 16.50 0.51 33.52
CA LYS A 874 16.74 -0.01 34.88
C LYS A 874 16.64 1.09 35.94
N GLN A 875 17.30 2.23 35.71
CA GLN A 875 17.27 3.36 36.64
C GLN A 875 15.84 3.88 36.83
N LEU A 876 15.12 4.10 35.73
CA LEU A 876 13.74 4.55 35.72
C LEU A 876 12.82 3.55 36.43
N TYR A 877 13.02 2.26 36.20
CA TYR A 877 12.25 1.18 36.82
C TYR A 877 12.39 1.20 38.34
N GLU A 878 13.61 1.17 38.87
CA GLU A 878 13.88 1.21 40.32
C GLU A 878 13.37 2.51 40.96
N GLU A 879 13.67 3.66 40.38
CA GLU A 879 13.20 4.95 40.90
C GLU A 879 11.66 5.02 40.92
N THR A 880 10.99 4.43 39.92
CA THR A 880 9.52 4.38 39.86
C THR A 880 8.95 3.47 40.95
N LEU A 881 9.53 2.29 41.17
CA LEU A 881 9.12 1.38 42.25
C LEU A 881 9.34 2.00 43.64
N ASP A 882 10.46 2.67 43.86
CA ASP A 882 10.72 3.41 45.10
C ASP A 882 9.72 4.53 45.30
N LYS A 883 9.45 5.29 44.24
CA LYS A 883 8.53 6.43 44.31
C LYS A 883 7.10 5.98 44.64
N LEU A 884 6.70 4.81 44.18
CA LEU A 884 5.37 4.23 44.35
C LEU A 884 5.30 3.19 45.48
N SER A 885 6.37 3.03 46.27
CA SER A 885 6.48 2.04 47.36
C SER A 885 5.34 2.13 48.39
N PHE A 886 4.79 3.33 48.62
CA PHE A 886 3.63 3.55 49.49
C PHE A 886 2.37 2.74 49.10
N ALA A 887 2.28 2.27 47.85
CA ALA A 887 1.17 1.47 47.35
C ALA A 887 1.49 -0.04 47.30
N GLY A 888 2.59 -0.50 47.90
CA GLY A 888 2.98 -1.92 47.93
C GLY A 888 3.45 -2.48 46.59
N VAL A 889 3.86 -1.61 45.64
CA VAL A 889 4.21 -2.03 44.27
C VAL A 889 5.39 -3.00 44.21
N ARG A 890 6.37 -2.88 45.11
CA ARG A 890 7.54 -3.79 45.15
C ARG A 890 7.11 -5.20 45.55
N ASP A 891 6.21 -5.32 46.53
CA ASP A 891 5.70 -6.60 47.00
C ASP A 891 4.92 -7.31 45.89
N ILE A 892 4.05 -6.57 45.18
CA ILE A 892 3.29 -7.08 44.03
C ILE A 892 4.21 -7.66 42.95
N ILE A 893 5.29 -6.95 42.60
CA ILE A 893 6.25 -7.39 41.58
C ILE A 893 7.05 -8.62 42.05
N ASN A 894 7.51 -8.62 43.31
CA ASN A 894 8.27 -9.73 43.88
C ASN A 894 7.45 -11.04 43.94
N ASP A 895 6.17 -10.96 44.30
CA ASP A 895 5.27 -12.11 44.31
C ASP A 895 5.08 -12.71 42.90
N LEU A 896 5.05 -11.86 41.88
CA LEU A 896 5.00 -12.29 40.48
C LEU A 896 6.32 -12.93 40.04
N TYR A 897 7.46 -12.40 40.47
CA TYR A 897 8.79 -12.93 40.15
C TYR A 897 9.11 -14.26 40.84
N MET A 898 8.79 -14.44 42.12
CA MET A 898 8.96 -15.72 42.83
C MET A 898 8.14 -16.86 42.22
N SER A 899 6.96 -16.54 41.67
CA SER A 899 6.14 -17.50 40.92
C SER A 899 6.75 -17.92 39.56
N LYS A 900 7.73 -17.17 39.05
CA LYS A 900 8.50 -17.48 37.83
C LYS A 900 9.71 -18.37 38.11
N GLN A 901 10.33 -18.27 39.29
CA GLN A 901 11.50 -19.10 39.66
C GLN A 901 11.12 -20.51 40.15
N MET A 902 9.97 -20.67 40.84
CA MET A 902 9.56 -21.98 41.38
C MET A 902 9.22 -23.04 40.31
N SER A 903 9.08 -22.69 39.02
CA SER A 903 8.74 -23.67 37.98
C SER A 903 9.93 -24.33 37.29
N ASN A 904 11.15 -23.77 37.34
CA ASN A 904 12.20 -24.12 36.36
C ASN A 904 13.57 -24.60 36.87
N GLU A 905 13.93 -24.57 38.17
CA GLU A 905 15.37 -24.68 38.53
C GLU A 905 15.86 -25.84 39.42
N GLU A 906 15.03 -26.72 39.98
CA GLU A 906 15.53 -27.61 41.06
C GLU A 906 15.71 -29.12 40.79
N GLN A 907 15.75 -29.62 39.53
CA GLN A 907 15.93 -31.07 39.31
C GLN A 907 17.12 -31.57 38.45
N THR A 908 17.99 -30.75 37.85
CA THR A 908 18.97 -31.33 36.89
C THR A 908 20.32 -30.62 36.66
N ARG A 909 20.92 -29.89 37.61
CA ARG A 909 22.29 -29.33 37.42
C ARG A 909 23.39 -30.24 37.99
N GLN A 910 24.32 -30.70 37.15
CA GLN A 910 25.59 -31.32 37.55
C GLN A 910 26.73 -30.30 37.42
N GLY A 911 27.42 -29.97 38.51
CA GLY A 911 28.59 -29.08 38.49
C GLY A 911 29.88 -29.79 38.04
N ILE A 912 30.80 -29.04 37.39
CA ILE A 912 32.11 -29.55 36.93
C ILE A 912 33.18 -29.24 37.99
N ALA A 913 34.02 -30.24 38.33
CA ALA A 913 35.12 -30.06 39.29
C ALA A 913 36.36 -29.42 38.64
N ILE A 914 36.95 -28.41 39.29
CA ILE A 914 38.10 -27.61 38.82
C ILE A 914 39.43 -28.36 39.02
N ASP A 915 40.34 -28.29 38.05
CA ASP A 915 41.73 -28.77 38.18
C ASP A 915 42.56 -27.80 39.07
N PRO A 916 43.12 -28.25 40.21
CA PRO A 916 43.92 -27.40 41.10
C PRO A 916 45.15 -26.76 40.43
N GLN A 917 45.70 -27.38 39.38
CA GLN A 917 46.86 -26.86 38.66
C GLN A 917 46.55 -25.60 37.83
N VAL A 918 45.27 -25.40 37.48
CA VAL A 918 44.79 -24.22 36.73
C VAL A 918 44.47 -23.06 37.67
N ALA A 919 44.04 -23.34 38.90
CA ALA A 919 43.68 -22.34 39.91
C ALA A 919 44.86 -21.70 40.66
N GLY A 920 46.09 -22.24 40.52
CA GLY A 920 47.24 -21.91 41.37
C GLY A 920 48.45 -21.22 40.71
N ARG A 921 48.35 -20.64 39.51
CA ARG A 921 49.45 -19.88 38.88
C ARG A 921 49.24 -18.36 39.05
N ASP A 922 50.18 -17.70 39.74
CA ASP A 922 50.19 -16.27 40.04
C ASP A 922 50.15 -15.36 38.79
N ASP A 923 49.70 -14.12 38.97
CA ASP A 923 49.33 -13.13 37.94
C ASP A 923 50.53 -12.42 37.25
N ASN A 924 51.74 -12.97 37.32
CA ASN A 924 52.96 -12.39 36.72
C ASN A 924 53.38 -13.03 35.39
N ASP A 925 52.56 -13.93 34.82
CA ASP A 925 52.83 -14.56 33.54
C ASP A 925 52.64 -13.53 32.40
N THR A 926 53.70 -13.27 31.65
CA THR A 926 53.68 -12.36 30.48
C THR A 926 52.87 -12.97 29.32
N ALA A 927 52.43 -12.15 28.35
CA ALA A 927 51.66 -12.63 27.18
C ALA A 927 52.35 -13.81 26.43
N ASP A 928 53.68 -13.89 26.51
CA ASP A 928 54.51 -14.98 25.95
C ASP A 928 54.30 -16.35 26.65
N ASP A 929 53.91 -16.38 27.94
CA ASP A 929 53.67 -17.62 28.69
C ASP A 929 52.32 -18.27 28.35
N VAL A 930 51.32 -17.44 27.99
CA VAL A 930 50.03 -17.89 27.45
C VAL A 930 50.24 -18.51 26.06
N GLU A 931 51.14 -17.93 25.25
CA GLU A 931 51.53 -18.45 23.94
C GLU A 931 52.30 -19.78 24.06
N SER A 932 53.12 -19.96 25.10
CA SER A 932 53.81 -21.23 25.36
C SER A 932 52.86 -22.37 25.77
N THR A 933 51.81 -22.05 26.55
CA THR A 933 50.77 -23.01 26.93
C THR A 933 49.92 -23.36 25.71
N TYR A 934 49.60 -22.36 24.88
CA TYR A 934 48.93 -22.55 23.58
C TYR A 934 49.79 -23.34 22.59
N SER A 935 51.12 -23.20 22.62
CA SER A 935 52.10 -23.97 21.84
C SER A 935 52.18 -25.44 22.29
N SER A 936 52.00 -25.71 23.59
CA SER A 936 51.85 -27.09 24.08
C SER A 936 50.54 -27.74 23.58
N THR A 937 49.45 -26.97 23.51
CA THR A 937 48.21 -27.36 22.81
C THR A 937 48.39 -27.42 21.29
N ALA A 938 49.29 -26.62 20.71
CA ALA A 938 49.71 -26.65 19.30
C ALA A 938 50.36 -28.00 18.94
N SER A 939 51.15 -28.55 19.86
CA SER A 939 51.71 -29.92 19.72
C SER A 939 50.62 -30.99 19.78
N ALA A 940 49.60 -30.84 20.64
CA ALA A 940 48.40 -31.68 20.62
C ALA A 940 47.59 -31.47 19.33
N THR A 941 47.59 -30.26 18.76
CA THR A 941 46.92 -29.98 17.49
C THR A 941 47.52 -30.77 16.34
N SER A 942 48.84 -31.02 16.33
CA SER A 942 49.43 -31.92 15.30
C SER A 942 48.89 -33.36 15.36
N SER A 943 48.59 -33.88 16.55
CA SER A 943 47.93 -35.19 16.73
C SER A 943 46.40 -35.16 16.55
N ILE A 944 45.77 -34.00 16.69
CA ILE A 944 44.34 -33.76 16.47
C ILE A 944 44.06 -33.49 14.98
N TYR A 945 45.03 -32.92 14.24
CA TYR A 945 45.05 -32.77 12.78
C TYR A 945 45.43 -34.07 12.05
N GLU A 946 45.95 -35.09 12.74
CA GLU A 946 46.05 -36.45 12.21
C GLU A 946 44.64 -37.05 12.09
N TYR A 947 44.07 -36.88 10.90
CA TYR A 947 42.69 -37.18 10.53
C TYR A 947 42.08 -38.48 11.07
N ARG A 948 40.81 -38.39 11.47
CA ARG A 948 39.87 -39.50 11.71
C ARG A 948 39.78 -40.37 10.45
N LYS A 949 40.49 -41.50 10.40
CA LYS A 949 40.21 -42.60 9.44
C LYS A 949 38.95 -43.33 9.91
N ILE A 950 37.77 -42.82 9.58
CA ILE A 950 36.52 -43.57 9.77
C ILE A 950 36.47 -44.63 8.66
N GLN A 951 36.59 -45.91 9.03
CA GLN A 951 36.45 -47.06 8.12
C GLN A 951 37.26 -46.96 6.80
N GLY A 952 38.45 -46.35 6.86
CA GLY A 952 39.37 -46.25 5.71
C GLY A 952 39.10 -45.12 4.71
N ARG A 953 38.20 -44.18 5.01
CA ARG A 953 37.89 -43.03 4.13
C ARG A 953 38.45 -41.71 4.69
N THR A 954 38.84 -40.81 3.78
CA THR A 954 39.34 -39.46 4.07
C THR A 954 38.30 -38.45 3.59
N TYR A 955 37.78 -37.61 4.49
CA TYR A 955 36.82 -36.54 4.17
C TYR A 955 37.56 -35.22 3.90
N GLN A 956 37.01 -34.34 3.05
CA GLN A 956 37.65 -33.06 2.71
C GLN A 956 37.61 -32.07 3.89
N ASN A 957 38.73 -31.39 4.12
CA ASN A 957 38.96 -30.39 5.19
C ASN A 957 37.90 -29.28 5.20
N SER A 958 36.93 -29.38 6.11
CA SER A 958 36.23 -28.20 6.65
C SER A 958 36.90 -27.83 7.97
N ASN A 959 37.44 -26.62 8.09
CA ASN A 959 38.28 -26.26 9.24
C ASN A 959 37.53 -26.18 10.59
N THR A 960 36.19 -26.29 10.63
CA THR A 960 35.38 -26.11 11.85
C THR A 960 34.29 -27.16 12.10
N THR A 961 33.66 -27.72 11.06
CA THR A 961 32.43 -28.54 11.20
C THR A 961 32.72 -29.98 11.65
N ASP A 962 33.91 -30.52 11.34
CA ASP A 962 34.30 -31.89 11.72
C ASP A 962 34.53 -32.00 13.24
N TYR A 963 35.14 -30.98 13.85
CA TYR A 963 35.35 -30.90 15.31
C TYR A 963 34.02 -30.82 16.07
N TRP A 964 33.04 -30.14 15.49
CA TRP A 964 31.72 -29.94 16.08
C TRP A 964 30.94 -31.26 16.23
N HIS A 965 30.98 -32.12 15.21
CA HIS A 965 30.35 -33.45 15.29
C HIS A 965 31.05 -34.35 16.32
N GLU A 966 32.38 -34.30 16.44
CA GLU A 966 33.16 -35.13 17.37
C GLU A 966 32.83 -34.82 18.84
N TRP A 967 32.90 -33.55 19.26
CA TRP A 967 32.66 -33.22 20.67
C TRP A 967 31.20 -33.43 21.09
N LEU A 968 30.24 -33.26 20.18
CA LEU A 968 28.83 -33.60 20.45
C LEU A 968 28.63 -35.10 20.65
N THR A 969 29.37 -35.93 19.92
CA THR A 969 29.36 -37.38 20.09
C THR A 969 29.98 -37.76 21.44
N MET A 970 31.09 -37.11 21.82
CA MET A 970 31.68 -37.25 23.16
C MET A 970 30.70 -36.82 24.26
N MET A 971 29.97 -35.71 24.10
CA MET A 971 28.94 -35.26 25.05
C MET A 971 27.86 -36.34 25.28
N LEU A 972 27.57 -37.15 24.26
CA LEU A 972 26.57 -38.23 24.30
C LEU A 972 27.17 -39.61 24.61
N ASP A 973 28.36 -39.69 25.23
CA ASP A 973 29.06 -40.95 25.55
C ASP A 973 29.37 -41.79 24.30
N ASP A 974 29.92 -41.15 23.27
CA ASP A 974 30.26 -41.73 21.97
C ASP A 974 29.06 -42.31 21.21
N LYS A 975 27.87 -41.72 21.40
CA LYS A 975 26.62 -42.05 20.71
C LYS A 975 26.14 -40.92 19.80
N LEU A 976 25.40 -41.29 18.75
CA LEU A 976 24.81 -40.34 17.80
C LEU A 976 23.45 -39.76 18.27
N TYR A 977 22.77 -40.43 19.21
CA TYR A 977 21.46 -40.06 19.73
C TYR A 977 21.27 -40.60 21.15
N ALA A 978 20.39 -39.96 21.93
CA ALA A 978 20.06 -40.29 23.32
C ALA A 978 18.71 -41.01 23.49
N VAL A 979 17.86 -41.01 22.45
CA VAL A 979 16.52 -41.63 22.49
C VAL A 979 16.57 -43.16 22.42
N PRO A 980 15.59 -43.89 22.97
CA PRO A 980 15.52 -45.34 22.88
C PRO A 980 14.94 -45.78 21.53
N LEU A 981 15.70 -45.57 20.45
CA LEU A 981 15.25 -45.76 19.06
C LEU A 981 15.02 -47.24 18.67
N GLY A 982 15.57 -48.20 19.42
CA GLY A 982 15.61 -49.62 19.04
C GLY A 982 16.64 -49.93 17.94
N ASP A 983 16.64 -51.17 17.46
CA ASP A 983 17.69 -51.69 16.55
C ASP A 983 17.32 -51.66 15.06
N ASN A 984 16.09 -51.27 14.69
CA ASN A 984 15.61 -51.34 13.29
C ASN A 984 14.68 -50.17 12.86
N PRO A 985 15.12 -48.90 12.96
CA PRO A 985 14.39 -47.78 12.36
C PRO A 985 14.33 -47.94 10.82
N GLN A 986 13.26 -47.43 10.18
CA GLN A 986 13.07 -47.55 8.72
C GLN A 986 13.25 -46.21 8.01
N ARG A 987 12.84 -45.09 8.62
CA ARG A 987 13.03 -43.73 8.07
C ARG A 987 13.45 -42.74 9.15
N ILE A 988 14.52 -41.99 8.87
CA ILE A 988 15.10 -40.99 9.77
C ILE A 988 15.22 -39.65 9.04
N LEU A 989 14.84 -38.56 9.71
CA LEU A 989 14.99 -37.20 9.19
C LEU A 989 16.02 -36.44 10.03
N ASP A 990 16.98 -35.80 9.37
CA ASP A 990 17.95 -34.87 9.96
C ASP A 990 17.66 -33.45 9.44
N VAL A 991 17.13 -32.59 10.32
CA VAL A 991 16.70 -31.23 9.98
C VAL A 991 17.85 -30.26 10.20
N GLY A 992 18.26 -29.56 9.12
CA GLY A 992 19.46 -28.73 9.15
C GLY A 992 20.73 -29.57 9.16
N THR A 993 20.85 -30.48 8.20
CA THR A 993 21.88 -31.52 8.20
C THR A 993 23.31 -30.97 8.05
N GLY A 994 23.48 -29.72 7.61
CA GLY A 994 24.78 -29.09 7.43
C GLY A 994 25.66 -29.88 6.46
N THR A 995 26.88 -30.25 6.86
CA THR A 995 27.78 -31.09 6.04
C THR A 995 27.28 -32.53 5.84
N GLY A 996 26.23 -32.95 6.54
CA GLY A 996 25.63 -34.28 6.41
C GLY A 996 26.35 -35.40 7.16
N ILE A 997 27.40 -35.09 7.94
CA ILE A 997 28.22 -36.09 8.65
C ILE A 997 27.37 -36.97 9.58
N TRP A 998 26.43 -36.38 10.32
CA TRP A 998 25.56 -37.14 11.23
C TRP A 998 24.59 -38.06 10.46
N ALA A 999 23.99 -37.58 9.37
CA ALA A 999 23.11 -38.39 8.53
C ALA A 999 23.84 -39.59 7.90
N ILE A 1000 25.11 -39.39 7.50
CA ILE A 1000 25.98 -40.45 6.98
C ILE A 1000 26.29 -41.50 8.06
N ASP A 1001 26.69 -41.07 9.26
CA ASP A 1001 27.00 -41.99 10.36
C ASP A 1001 25.75 -42.78 10.83
N MET A 1002 24.58 -42.16 10.80
CA MET A 1002 23.31 -42.84 11.08
C MET A 1002 22.94 -43.86 10.01
N ALA A 1003 23.22 -43.58 8.74
CA ALA A 1003 22.97 -44.51 7.64
C ALA A 1003 23.94 -45.69 7.63
N ASP A 1004 25.21 -45.47 8.00
CA ASP A 1004 26.18 -46.55 8.20
C ASP A 1004 25.80 -47.42 9.41
N LYS A 1005 25.29 -46.81 10.49
CA LYS A 1005 24.79 -47.53 11.67
C LYS A 1005 23.52 -48.34 11.38
N PHE A 1006 22.61 -47.81 10.57
CA PHE A 1006 21.35 -48.46 10.19
C PHE A 1006 21.23 -48.60 8.66
N PRO A 1007 21.89 -49.62 8.06
CA PRO A 1007 21.81 -49.86 6.62
C PRO A 1007 20.39 -50.14 6.10
N SER A 1008 19.47 -50.55 6.98
CA SER A 1008 18.05 -50.77 6.68
C SER A 1008 17.20 -49.49 6.70
N ALA A 1009 17.71 -48.39 7.26
CA ALA A 1009 16.97 -47.13 7.35
C ALA A 1009 17.27 -46.23 6.15
N GLU A 1010 16.23 -45.58 5.60
CA GLU A 1010 16.38 -44.42 4.72
C GLU A 1010 16.61 -43.17 5.59
N VAL A 1011 17.79 -42.57 5.47
CA VAL A 1011 18.15 -41.33 6.17
C VAL A 1011 18.03 -40.15 5.21
N ILE A 1012 17.21 -39.17 5.56
CA ILE A 1012 16.99 -37.96 4.76
C ILE A 1012 17.57 -36.77 5.53
N GLY A 1013 18.52 -36.06 4.93
CA GLY A 1013 19.03 -34.79 5.46
C GLY A 1013 18.50 -33.61 4.65
N VAL A 1014 17.95 -32.61 5.33
CA VAL A 1014 17.46 -31.37 4.69
C VAL A 1014 18.29 -30.17 5.12
N ASP A 1015 18.67 -29.32 4.17
CA ASP A 1015 19.37 -28.06 4.43
C ASP A 1015 19.09 -27.05 3.31
N ILE A 1016 19.14 -25.75 3.59
CA ILE A 1016 19.01 -24.70 2.56
C ILE A 1016 20.25 -24.57 1.68
N SER A 1017 21.40 -25.07 2.15
CA SER A 1017 22.69 -24.95 1.48
C SER A 1017 23.21 -26.31 1.00
N PRO A 1018 23.64 -26.45 -0.27
CA PRO A 1018 24.20 -27.69 -0.80
C PRO A 1018 25.68 -27.85 -0.38
N THR A 1019 25.93 -28.13 0.89
CA THR A 1019 27.29 -28.27 1.48
C THR A 1019 27.71 -29.72 1.73
N GLN A 1020 26.87 -30.67 1.34
CA GLN A 1020 27.04 -32.11 1.59
C GLN A 1020 28.02 -32.74 0.57
N PRO A 1021 28.73 -33.83 0.94
CA PRO A 1021 29.70 -34.47 0.06
C PRO A 1021 29.06 -35.08 -1.19
N SER A 1022 29.81 -35.11 -2.29
CA SER A 1022 29.37 -35.70 -3.56
C SER A 1022 29.25 -37.23 -3.52
N TRP A 1023 29.88 -37.88 -2.53
CA TRP A 1023 29.79 -39.31 -2.28
C TRP A 1023 29.05 -39.56 -0.96
N THR A 1024 27.98 -40.34 -1.00
CA THR A 1024 27.14 -40.68 0.16
C THR A 1024 26.78 -42.17 0.15
N PRO A 1025 26.48 -42.78 1.32
CA PRO A 1025 25.90 -44.12 1.37
C PRO A 1025 24.59 -44.21 0.55
N PRO A 1026 24.25 -45.38 -0.01
CA PRO A 1026 23.08 -45.55 -0.89
C PRO A 1026 21.74 -45.32 -0.17
N ASN A 1027 21.72 -45.40 1.16
CA ASN A 1027 20.55 -45.19 2.01
C ASN A 1027 20.49 -43.78 2.63
N VAL A 1028 21.33 -42.83 2.18
CA VAL A 1028 21.24 -41.40 2.53
C VAL A 1028 20.73 -40.60 1.33
N LYS A 1029 19.83 -39.66 1.57
CA LYS A 1029 19.40 -38.66 0.59
C LYS A 1029 19.48 -37.26 1.17
N PHE A 1030 20.15 -36.36 0.46
CA PHE A 1030 20.18 -34.93 0.81
C PHE A 1030 19.22 -34.16 -0.08
N GLN A 1031 18.41 -33.29 0.53
CA GLN A 1031 17.44 -32.44 -0.16
C GLN A 1031 17.68 -30.98 0.21
N ILE A 1032 17.66 -30.12 -0.80
CA ILE A 1032 17.70 -28.68 -0.58
C ILE A 1032 16.28 -28.24 -0.24
N ASP A 1033 16.03 -27.96 1.04
CA ASP A 1033 14.70 -27.59 1.53
C ASP A 1033 14.81 -26.63 2.72
N ASP A 1034 13.86 -25.71 2.82
CA ASP A 1034 13.76 -24.77 3.94
C ASP A 1034 12.81 -25.34 4.99
N ALA A 1035 13.39 -25.80 6.10
CA ALA A 1035 12.65 -26.45 7.18
C ALA A 1035 11.61 -25.53 7.86
N GLN A 1036 11.64 -24.21 7.64
CA GLN A 1036 10.63 -23.27 8.15
C GLN A 1036 9.31 -23.35 7.37
N LEU A 1037 9.36 -23.77 6.10
CA LEU A 1037 8.19 -23.99 5.27
C LEU A 1037 7.47 -25.28 5.70
N ASP A 1038 6.28 -25.50 5.14
CA ASP A 1038 5.51 -26.70 5.43
C ASP A 1038 6.18 -27.90 4.76
N TRP A 1039 6.56 -28.90 5.56
CA TRP A 1039 7.31 -30.05 5.07
C TRP A 1039 6.48 -30.87 4.08
N THR A 1040 7.12 -31.26 2.99
CA THR A 1040 6.50 -31.94 1.84
C THR A 1040 6.53 -33.47 1.95
N PHE A 1041 6.95 -34.00 3.09
CA PHE A 1041 6.98 -35.44 3.36
C PHE A 1041 5.56 -36.01 3.54
N GLU A 1042 5.45 -37.34 3.50
CA GLU A 1042 4.20 -38.02 3.89
C GLU A 1042 4.00 -37.92 5.42
N PRO A 1043 2.83 -37.48 5.92
CA PRO A 1043 2.52 -37.46 7.36
C PRO A 1043 2.70 -38.84 8.00
N ALA A 1044 3.11 -38.85 9.27
CA ALA A 1044 3.36 -40.07 10.03
C ALA A 1044 4.26 -41.11 9.32
N SER A 1045 5.37 -40.68 8.71
CA SER A 1045 6.26 -41.55 7.93
C SER A 1045 7.65 -41.75 8.53
N PHE A 1046 8.08 -40.95 9.50
CA PHE A 1046 9.40 -41.06 10.13
C PHE A 1046 9.35 -41.81 11.47
N ASP A 1047 10.38 -42.62 11.73
CA ASP A 1047 10.60 -43.30 13.01
C ASP A 1047 11.39 -42.40 13.98
N PHE A 1048 12.27 -41.56 13.44
CA PHE A 1048 13.10 -40.63 14.20
C PHE A 1048 13.30 -39.31 13.46
N ILE A 1049 13.17 -38.19 14.19
CA ILE A 1049 13.50 -36.86 13.68
C ILE A 1049 14.53 -36.22 14.60
N HIS A 1050 15.64 -35.79 14.01
CA HIS A 1050 16.78 -35.21 14.70
C HIS A 1050 16.99 -33.76 14.27
N VAL A 1051 17.24 -32.90 15.27
CA VAL A 1051 17.52 -31.47 15.08
C VAL A 1051 18.69 -31.09 16.00
N ARG A 1052 19.69 -30.37 15.49
CA ARG A 1052 20.74 -29.81 16.34
C ARG A 1052 21.28 -28.49 15.82
N TYR A 1053 21.58 -27.56 16.73
CA TYR A 1053 22.21 -26.25 16.42
C TYR A 1053 21.49 -25.49 15.30
N MET A 1054 20.18 -25.34 15.43
CA MET A 1054 19.39 -24.56 14.48
C MET A 1054 19.24 -23.11 14.91
N HIS A 1055 20.22 -22.63 15.68
CA HIS A 1055 20.21 -21.32 16.27
C HIS A 1055 19.99 -20.22 15.24
N GLY A 1056 18.94 -19.43 15.41
CA GLY A 1056 18.58 -18.33 14.51
C GLY A 1056 18.13 -18.77 13.11
N ALA A 1057 17.85 -20.05 12.90
CA ALA A 1057 17.35 -20.58 11.63
C ALA A 1057 15.82 -20.69 11.56
N PHE A 1058 15.10 -20.51 12.68
CA PHE A 1058 13.64 -20.56 12.75
C PHE A 1058 13.05 -19.32 13.42
N ASP A 1059 12.04 -18.72 12.78
CA ASP A 1059 11.24 -17.64 13.34
C ASP A 1059 10.12 -18.14 14.30
N ASP A 1060 9.60 -19.35 14.06
CA ASP A 1060 8.52 -20.00 14.83
C ASP A 1060 8.92 -21.43 15.26
N TRP A 1061 9.48 -21.53 16.46
CA TRP A 1061 9.90 -22.80 17.05
C TRP A 1061 8.73 -23.75 17.37
N PRO A 1062 7.59 -23.30 17.95
CA PRO A 1062 6.40 -24.14 18.11
C PRO A 1062 5.93 -24.80 16.80
N LYS A 1063 6.03 -24.11 15.66
CA LYS A 1063 5.73 -24.70 14.35
C LYS A 1063 6.62 -25.91 14.06
N LEU A 1064 7.93 -25.82 14.30
CA LEU A 1064 8.85 -26.94 14.12
C LEU A 1064 8.40 -28.18 14.93
N TYR A 1065 8.01 -28.01 16.20
CA TYR A 1065 7.51 -29.13 17.02
C TYR A 1065 6.19 -29.71 16.49
N ARG A 1066 5.25 -28.87 16.01
CA ARG A 1066 4.02 -29.34 15.35
C ARG A 1066 4.33 -30.12 14.07
N GLN A 1067 5.34 -29.71 13.29
CA GLN A 1067 5.78 -30.45 12.10
C GLN A 1067 6.42 -31.78 12.49
N MET A 1068 7.36 -31.79 13.43
CA MET A 1068 7.93 -33.03 13.96
C MET A 1068 6.84 -34.00 14.42
N PHE A 1069 5.84 -33.49 15.15
CA PHE A 1069 4.71 -34.28 15.62
C PHE A 1069 3.87 -34.85 14.46
N LYS A 1070 3.54 -34.02 13.45
CA LYS A 1070 2.76 -34.43 12.28
C LYS A 1070 3.45 -35.55 11.48
N PHE A 1071 4.75 -35.44 11.28
CA PHE A 1071 5.50 -36.34 10.39
C PHE A 1071 6.10 -37.57 11.08
N LEU A 1072 6.15 -37.61 12.41
CA LEU A 1072 6.48 -38.82 13.17
C LEU A 1072 5.35 -39.85 13.16
N LYS A 1073 5.70 -41.13 13.01
CA LYS A 1073 4.79 -42.26 13.25
C LYS A 1073 4.34 -42.30 14.71
N PRO A 1074 3.15 -42.84 15.03
CA PRO A 1074 2.82 -43.21 16.41
C PRO A 1074 3.93 -44.06 17.03
N GLY A 1075 4.42 -43.68 18.21
CA GLY A 1075 5.57 -44.30 18.86
C GLY A 1075 6.95 -43.84 18.38
N GLY A 1076 7.05 -42.99 17.35
CA GLY A 1076 8.31 -42.41 16.87
C GLY A 1076 8.86 -41.34 17.82
N TRP A 1077 10.16 -41.07 17.72
CA TRP A 1077 10.90 -40.17 18.63
C TRP A 1077 11.38 -38.91 17.92
N PHE A 1078 11.43 -37.78 18.65
CA PHE A 1078 12.23 -36.63 18.23
C PHE A 1078 13.38 -36.39 19.21
N GLN A 1079 14.46 -35.78 18.74
CA GLN A 1079 15.53 -35.24 19.57
C GLN A 1079 15.97 -33.88 19.04
N HIS A 1080 16.05 -32.90 19.93
CA HIS A 1080 16.50 -31.55 19.64
C HIS A 1080 17.61 -31.14 20.63
N ILE A 1081 18.79 -30.79 20.11
CA ILE A 1081 19.96 -30.32 20.89
C ILE A 1081 20.32 -28.90 20.49
N GLU A 1082 20.29 -27.95 21.43
CA GLU A 1082 20.50 -26.54 21.15
C GLU A 1082 21.40 -25.88 22.22
N PRO A 1083 22.40 -25.07 21.84
CA PRO A 1083 23.23 -24.35 22.81
C PRO A 1083 22.47 -23.20 23.46
N ASN A 1084 22.71 -23.00 24.76
CA ASN A 1084 22.47 -21.72 25.39
C ASN A 1084 23.63 -20.78 25.06
N ILE A 1085 23.33 -19.61 24.51
CA ILE A 1085 24.36 -18.66 24.05
C ILE A 1085 24.98 -17.87 25.21
N HIS A 1086 24.45 -18.05 26.43
CA HIS A 1086 25.06 -17.49 27.63
C HIS A 1086 26.26 -18.31 28.08
N LEU A 1087 27.45 -17.82 27.74
CA LEU A 1087 28.70 -18.30 28.30
C LEU A 1087 28.89 -17.74 29.72
N LYS A 1088 29.28 -18.62 30.64
CA LYS A 1088 29.49 -18.37 32.06
C LYS A 1088 30.99 -18.34 32.37
N CYS A 1089 31.35 -17.59 33.42
CA CYS A 1089 32.71 -17.53 33.97
C CYS A 1089 32.61 -17.96 35.44
N GLU A 1090 33.27 -19.03 35.82
CA GLU A 1090 33.19 -19.59 37.18
C GLU A 1090 34.38 -19.14 38.07
N ASN A 1091 35.28 -18.27 37.57
CA ASN A 1091 36.39 -17.73 38.36
C ASN A 1091 35.92 -16.59 39.29
N PRO A 1092 35.98 -16.75 40.64
CA PRO A 1092 35.52 -15.73 41.59
C PRO A 1092 36.28 -14.40 41.51
N LYS A 1093 37.57 -14.41 41.12
CA LYS A 1093 38.37 -13.19 40.96
C LYS A 1093 37.94 -12.39 39.73
N SER A 1094 37.69 -13.06 38.60
CA SER A 1094 37.25 -12.42 37.35
C SER A 1094 35.82 -11.88 37.42
N VAL A 1095 34.95 -12.45 38.26
CA VAL A 1095 33.57 -11.98 38.48
C VAL A 1095 33.51 -10.70 39.33
N ALA A 1096 34.53 -10.42 40.15
CA ALA A 1096 34.57 -9.26 41.06
C ALA A 1096 35.03 -7.95 40.39
N GLU A 1097 35.76 -8.00 39.28
CA GLU A 1097 36.34 -6.82 38.61
C GLU A 1097 35.45 -6.20 37.54
N ASN A 1098 34.21 -6.68 37.37
CA ASN A 1098 33.25 -6.19 36.37
C ASN A 1098 33.71 -6.36 34.91
N ASP A 1099 34.82 -7.05 34.67
CA ASP A 1099 35.43 -7.29 33.36
C ASP A 1099 34.94 -8.61 32.75
N ASN A 1100 33.63 -8.82 32.78
CA ASN A 1100 33.00 -10.03 32.25
C ASN A 1100 32.87 -9.88 30.74
N GLY A 1101 33.96 -9.63 30.01
CA GLY A 1101 34.00 -9.34 28.56
C GLY A 1101 33.24 -10.29 27.63
N LEU A 1102 32.60 -11.34 28.16
CA LEU A 1102 31.64 -12.23 27.50
C LEU A 1102 30.15 -11.91 27.73
N SER A 1103 29.73 -11.31 28.86
CA SER A 1103 28.31 -11.10 29.17
C SER A 1103 27.76 -9.76 28.67
N SER A 1104 28.61 -8.72 28.58
CA SER A 1104 28.21 -7.36 28.20
C SER A 1104 28.32 -7.08 26.69
N SER A 1105 29.22 -7.79 25.99
CA SER A 1105 29.60 -7.54 24.59
C SER A 1105 28.83 -8.39 23.57
N SER A 1106 28.36 -9.58 23.95
CA SER A 1106 27.58 -10.51 23.10
C SER A 1106 26.09 -10.17 23.05
N MET A 1107 25.55 -9.61 24.13
CA MET A 1107 24.11 -9.42 24.37
C MET A 1107 23.35 -8.55 23.33
N PRO A 1108 23.93 -7.49 22.73
CA PRO A 1108 23.26 -6.71 21.69
C PRO A 1108 23.12 -7.45 20.36
N VAL A 1109 24.09 -8.31 20.03
CA VAL A 1109 24.16 -9.05 18.76
C VAL A 1109 23.19 -10.22 18.76
N THR A 1110 23.12 -10.96 19.87
CA THR A 1110 22.22 -12.11 19.99
C THR A 1110 20.73 -11.75 19.93
N ARG A 1111 20.31 -10.59 20.45
CA ARG A 1111 18.88 -10.22 20.52
C ARG A 1111 18.29 -9.66 19.22
N SER A 1112 19.11 -9.35 18.23
CA SER A 1112 18.73 -8.55 17.07
C SER A 1112 18.62 -9.34 15.76
N VAL A 1113 18.98 -10.64 15.76
CA VAL A 1113 19.13 -11.41 14.52
C VAL A 1113 18.11 -12.56 14.38
N ALA A 1114 17.57 -13.11 15.48
CA ALA A 1114 16.43 -14.05 15.50
C ALA A 1114 16.03 -14.37 16.97
N PRO A 1115 14.80 -14.83 17.27
CA PRO A 1115 14.43 -15.29 18.61
C PRO A 1115 15.24 -16.53 19.04
N LEU A 1116 15.94 -16.42 20.17
CA LEU A 1116 16.73 -17.52 20.73
C LEU A 1116 15.81 -18.58 21.36
N VAL A 1117 16.08 -19.86 21.11
CA VAL A 1117 15.42 -20.98 21.82
C VAL A 1117 16.13 -21.21 23.13
N THR A 1118 15.77 -20.44 24.16
CA THR A 1118 16.25 -20.71 25.51
C THR A 1118 15.17 -20.40 26.54
N ASP A 1119 15.23 -21.15 27.65
CA ASP A 1119 14.32 -21.20 28.80
C ASP A 1119 12.89 -21.66 28.49
N GLY A 1120 12.62 -22.95 28.72
CA GLY A 1120 11.28 -23.56 28.70
C GLY A 1120 10.68 -23.84 27.31
N ILE A 1121 11.03 -23.06 26.28
CA ILE A 1121 10.39 -23.12 24.95
C ILE A 1121 10.46 -24.51 24.31
N MET A 1122 11.60 -25.20 24.39
CA MET A 1122 11.76 -26.53 23.78
C MET A 1122 10.83 -27.58 24.40
N GLU A 1123 10.74 -27.55 25.73
CA GLU A 1123 9.94 -28.50 26.49
C GLU A 1123 8.45 -28.17 26.36
N GLU A 1124 8.08 -26.89 26.46
CA GLU A 1124 6.72 -26.39 26.30
C GLU A 1124 6.19 -26.67 24.89
N SER A 1125 6.97 -26.34 23.85
CA SER A 1125 6.58 -26.62 22.45
C SER A 1125 6.40 -28.12 22.19
N ALA A 1126 7.20 -28.98 22.83
CA ALA A 1126 7.02 -30.42 22.75
C ALA A 1126 5.73 -30.89 23.44
N ARG A 1127 5.41 -30.33 24.63
CA ARG A 1127 4.17 -30.62 25.37
C ARG A 1127 2.94 -30.16 24.59
N GLU A 1128 2.96 -28.95 24.06
CA GLU A 1128 1.88 -28.38 23.25
C GLU A 1128 1.62 -29.15 21.95
N ALA A 1129 2.69 -29.63 21.30
CA ALA A 1129 2.55 -30.46 20.12
C ALA A 1129 1.95 -31.85 20.41
N GLY A 1130 1.90 -32.28 21.68
CA GLY A 1130 1.28 -33.54 22.12
C GLY A 1130 2.27 -34.69 22.32
N PHE A 1131 3.57 -34.41 22.45
CA PHE A 1131 4.55 -35.46 22.76
C PHE A 1131 4.43 -35.96 24.21
N GLU A 1132 4.68 -37.25 24.40
CA GLU A 1132 4.75 -37.94 25.70
C GLU A 1132 6.21 -38.31 26.03
N GLU A 1133 6.47 -38.73 27.28
CA GLU A 1133 7.80 -39.14 27.73
C GLU A 1133 8.89 -38.07 27.46
N ILE A 1134 8.52 -36.79 27.58
CA ILE A 1134 9.42 -35.67 27.32
C ILE A 1134 10.49 -35.62 28.41
N VAL A 1135 11.75 -35.61 27.99
CA VAL A 1135 12.92 -35.45 28.87
C VAL A 1135 13.70 -34.22 28.41
N HIS A 1136 13.91 -33.28 29.32
CA HIS A 1136 14.79 -32.14 29.14
C HIS A 1136 16.04 -32.30 30.03
N LYS A 1137 17.23 -32.33 29.40
CA LYS A 1137 18.51 -32.33 30.08
C LYS A 1137 19.26 -31.05 29.77
N ILE A 1138 19.84 -30.44 30.80
CA ILE A 1138 20.79 -29.33 30.67
C ILE A 1138 22.17 -29.89 30.98
N ILE A 1139 23.07 -29.83 30.01
CA ILE A 1139 24.43 -30.37 30.11
C ILE A 1139 25.39 -29.18 30.10
N THR A 1140 26.11 -28.96 31.19
CA THR A 1140 27.14 -27.91 31.25
C THR A 1140 28.43 -28.42 30.59
N ILE A 1141 28.94 -27.64 29.64
CA ILE A 1141 30.09 -27.95 28.81
C ILE A 1141 31.21 -26.94 29.10
N PRO A 1142 32.45 -27.39 29.37
CA PRO A 1142 33.57 -26.51 29.63
C PRO A 1142 34.05 -25.81 28.35
N LEU A 1143 34.44 -24.54 28.48
CA LEU A 1143 35.08 -23.73 27.45
C LEU A 1143 36.57 -23.67 27.80
N SER A 1144 37.39 -24.52 27.15
CA SER A 1144 38.83 -24.81 27.40
C SER A 1144 39.14 -25.91 28.43
N GLY A 1145 40.41 -26.30 28.53
CA GLY A 1145 40.90 -27.46 29.28
C GLY A 1145 41.11 -27.26 30.80
N TRP A 1146 40.20 -26.57 31.48
CA TRP A 1146 40.24 -26.36 32.94
C TRP A 1146 39.62 -27.47 33.84
N PRO A 1147 38.75 -28.38 33.37
CA PRO A 1147 38.18 -29.43 34.23
C PRO A 1147 39.22 -30.42 34.77
N LYS A 1148 38.97 -30.97 35.97
CA LYS A 1148 39.81 -32.02 36.58
C LYS A 1148 39.71 -33.38 35.89
N LYS A 1149 38.55 -33.71 35.32
CA LYS A 1149 38.34 -35.00 34.63
C LYS A 1149 38.95 -34.95 33.23
N GLU A 1150 39.80 -35.92 32.90
CA GLU A 1150 40.53 -35.97 31.62
C GLU A 1150 39.63 -35.91 30.38
N ARG A 1151 38.48 -36.60 30.42
CA ARG A 1151 37.48 -36.54 29.35
C ARG A 1151 36.89 -35.14 29.18
N LEU A 1152 36.42 -34.50 30.25
CA LEU A 1152 35.87 -33.13 30.21
C LEU A 1152 36.93 -32.10 29.81
N LYS A 1153 38.19 -32.33 30.20
CA LYS A 1153 39.34 -31.51 29.76
C LYS A 1153 39.52 -31.59 28.25
N LYS A 1154 39.46 -32.80 27.66
CA LYS A 1154 39.51 -33.01 26.21
C LYS A 1154 38.29 -32.41 25.49
N GLU A 1155 37.09 -32.60 26.02
CA GLU A 1155 35.86 -31.97 25.49
C GLU A 1155 35.98 -30.44 25.48
N GLY A 1156 36.46 -29.84 26.57
CA GLY A 1156 36.64 -28.38 26.66
C GLY A 1156 37.69 -27.83 25.71
N GLN A 1157 38.74 -28.60 25.40
CA GLN A 1157 39.73 -28.24 24.38
C GLN A 1157 39.11 -28.22 22.97
N PHE A 1158 38.28 -29.22 22.62
CA PHE A 1158 37.57 -29.23 21.33
C PHE A 1158 36.58 -28.08 21.21
N VAL A 1159 35.81 -27.81 22.27
CA VAL A 1159 34.83 -26.72 22.29
C VAL A 1159 35.52 -25.35 22.19
N GLY A 1160 36.62 -25.14 22.91
CA GLY A 1160 37.41 -23.92 22.84
C GLY A 1160 38.02 -23.68 21.44
N LEU A 1161 38.56 -24.73 20.82
CA LEU A 1161 39.11 -24.67 19.46
C LEU A 1161 38.02 -24.37 18.42
N TYR A 1162 36.87 -25.04 18.51
CA TYR A 1162 35.72 -24.79 17.64
C TYR A 1162 35.25 -23.33 17.73
N MET A 1163 35.09 -22.81 18.95
CA MET A 1163 34.66 -21.44 19.17
C MET A 1163 35.67 -20.45 18.58
N ASP A 1164 36.97 -20.60 18.86
CA ASP A 1164 38.02 -19.70 18.36
C ASP A 1164 38.08 -19.63 16.82
N LEU A 1165 38.00 -20.80 16.16
CA LEU A 1165 38.01 -20.87 14.69
C LEU A 1165 36.73 -20.34 14.06
N SER A 1166 35.62 -20.31 14.79
CA SER A 1166 34.31 -19.88 14.29
C SER A 1166 33.99 -18.40 14.59
N LEU A 1167 34.74 -17.75 15.49
CA LEU A 1167 34.51 -16.37 15.94
C LEU A 1167 34.39 -15.36 14.79
N ASP A 1168 35.28 -15.44 13.79
CA ASP A 1168 35.30 -14.49 12.69
C ASP A 1168 34.01 -14.61 11.83
N GLY A 1169 33.52 -15.83 11.62
CA GLY A 1169 32.27 -16.09 10.89
C GLY A 1169 31.03 -15.65 11.65
N PHE A 1170 30.99 -15.87 12.97
CA PHE A 1170 29.89 -15.44 13.85
C PHE A 1170 29.84 -13.91 14.05
N ALA A 1171 30.97 -13.22 13.97
CA ALA A 1171 31.05 -11.78 14.23
C ALA A 1171 30.93 -10.92 12.96
N LEU A 1172 31.56 -11.31 11.84
CA LEU A 1172 31.72 -10.41 10.68
C LEU A 1172 30.41 -10.10 9.96
N TYR A 1173 29.53 -11.10 9.75
CA TYR A 1173 28.29 -10.90 8.99
C TYR A 1173 27.17 -10.26 9.82
N PRO A 1174 26.81 -10.77 11.02
CA PRO A 1174 25.74 -10.18 11.81
C PRO A 1174 26.10 -8.81 12.41
N ILE A 1175 27.35 -8.62 12.87
CA ILE A 1175 27.75 -7.36 13.54
C ILE A 1175 28.13 -6.29 12.52
N GLY A 1176 28.81 -6.69 11.44
CA GLY A 1176 29.24 -5.77 10.38
C GLY A 1176 28.10 -5.34 9.44
N GLN A 1177 27.33 -6.28 8.89
CA GLN A 1177 26.31 -5.97 7.87
C GLN A 1177 24.91 -5.71 8.44
N ILE A 1178 24.48 -6.47 9.44
CA ILE A 1178 23.12 -6.33 10.01
C ILE A 1178 23.07 -5.18 11.04
N LEU A 1179 24.10 -5.05 11.89
CA LEU A 1179 24.15 -4.02 12.94
C LEU A 1179 24.96 -2.76 12.56
N GLY A 1180 25.65 -2.76 11.43
CA GLY A 1180 26.33 -1.60 10.86
C GLY A 1180 27.56 -1.12 11.65
N TRP A 1181 28.23 -1.99 12.43
CA TRP A 1181 29.42 -1.59 13.18
C TRP A 1181 30.65 -1.47 12.29
N SER A 1182 31.56 -0.55 12.63
CA SER A 1182 32.83 -0.42 11.91
C SER A 1182 33.68 -1.68 12.09
N ARG A 1183 34.44 -2.03 11.05
CA ARG A 1183 35.31 -3.22 11.05
C ARG A 1183 36.29 -3.22 12.21
N GLU A 1184 36.88 -2.08 12.54
CA GLU A 1184 37.77 -1.91 13.71
C GLU A 1184 37.10 -2.31 15.03
N LYS A 1185 35.80 -2.01 15.21
CA LYS A 1185 35.08 -2.36 16.43
C LYS A 1185 34.74 -3.85 16.51
N VAL A 1186 34.46 -4.47 15.36
CA VAL A 1186 34.25 -5.92 15.27
C VAL A 1186 35.55 -6.66 15.58
N ASP A 1187 36.66 -6.22 14.99
CA ASP A 1187 37.98 -6.84 15.19
C ASP A 1187 38.46 -6.72 16.65
N ASP A 1188 38.20 -5.59 17.33
CA ASP A 1188 38.50 -5.40 18.76
C ASP A 1188 37.75 -6.39 19.67
N ILE A 1189 36.45 -6.61 19.41
CA ILE A 1189 35.64 -7.53 20.22
C ILE A 1189 35.99 -8.98 19.95
N VAL A 1190 36.20 -9.34 18.68
CA VAL A 1190 36.67 -10.68 18.31
C VAL A 1190 38.01 -10.98 18.99
N SER A 1191 38.93 -10.00 19.02
CA SER A 1191 40.22 -10.15 19.69
C SER A 1191 40.08 -10.38 21.20
N LYS A 1192 39.17 -9.66 21.86
CA LYS A 1192 38.86 -9.84 23.29
C LYS A 1192 38.22 -11.19 23.58
N MET A 1193 37.24 -11.61 22.79
CA MET A 1193 36.59 -12.92 22.94
C MET A 1193 37.61 -14.06 22.75
N ARG A 1194 38.48 -13.94 21.75
CA ARG A 1194 39.57 -14.89 21.49
C ARG A 1194 40.53 -14.98 22.68
N ALA A 1195 40.93 -13.85 23.27
CA ALA A 1195 41.79 -13.85 24.46
C ALA A 1195 41.15 -14.60 25.64
N ILE A 1196 39.84 -14.47 25.83
CA ILE A 1196 39.14 -15.14 26.93
C ILE A 1196 38.95 -16.64 26.66
N ILE A 1197 38.54 -17.03 25.45
CA ILE A 1197 38.36 -18.45 25.06
C ILE A 1197 39.66 -19.24 25.21
N ARG A 1198 40.81 -18.61 24.90
CA ARG A 1198 42.11 -19.26 24.97
C ARG A 1198 42.67 -19.38 26.39
N ASN A 1199 42.12 -18.64 27.36
CA ASN A 1199 42.65 -18.59 28.72
C ASN A 1199 41.83 -19.47 29.69
N PRO A 1200 42.34 -20.65 30.10
CA PRO A 1200 41.62 -21.56 30.99
C PRO A 1200 41.44 -21.04 32.42
N LYS A 1201 42.15 -19.97 32.83
CA LYS A 1201 41.98 -19.35 34.15
C LYS A 1201 40.60 -18.72 34.33
N HIS A 1202 39.87 -18.41 33.26
CA HIS A 1202 38.51 -17.86 33.36
C HIS A 1202 37.44 -18.90 33.72
N LEU A 1203 37.78 -20.19 33.75
CA LEU A 1203 36.84 -21.28 34.07
C LEU A 1203 35.52 -21.13 33.28
N GLY A 1204 35.63 -20.90 31.97
CA GLY A 1204 34.48 -20.64 31.12
C GLY A 1204 33.62 -21.91 30.97
N SER A 1205 32.30 -21.78 31.03
CA SER A 1205 31.37 -22.89 30.78
C SER A 1205 30.15 -22.41 29.98
N GLY A 1206 29.47 -23.32 29.27
CA GLY A 1206 28.22 -23.05 28.56
C GLY A 1206 27.22 -24.18 28.81
N ASP A 1207 25.92 -23.90 28.68
CA ASP A 1207 24.89 -24.93 28.86
C ASP A 1207 24.35 -25.41 27.51
N MET A 1208 24.22 -26.72 27.34
CA MET A 1208 23.55 -27.36 26.19
C MET A 1208 22.19 -27.88 26.63
N HIS A 1209 21.13 -27.50 25.93
CA HIS A 1209 19.78 -28.00 26.15
C HIS A 1209 19.52 -29.17 25.21
N MET A 1210 19.15 -30.32 25.77
CA MET A 1210 18.73 -31.49 25.00
C MET A 1210 17.31 -31.88 25.41
N VAL A 1211 16.39 -31.83 24.45
CA VAL A 1211 14.99 -32.26 24.64
C VAL A 1211 14.68 -33.39 23.69
N TYR A 1212 14.06 -34.45 24.20
CA TYR A 1212 13.51 -35.52 23.38
C TYR A 1212 12.18 -36.00 23.95
N GLY A 1213 11.33 -36.56 23.08
CA GLY A 1213 10.01 -37.09 23.46
C GLY A 1213 9.47 -38.02 22.39
N ARG A 1214 8.43 -38.77 22.76
CA ARG A 1214 7.80 -39.81 21.94
C ARG A 1214 6.40 -39.41 21.52
N LYS A 1215 6.03 -39.69 20.28
CA LYS A 1215 4.64 -39.52 19.83
C LYS A 1215 3.75 -40.63 20.45
N PRO A 1216 2.55 -40.33 20.98
CA PRO A 1216 1.65 -41.33 21.57
C PRO A 1216 1.36 -42.54 20.65
N LEU A 1217 1.12 -43.72 21.24
CA LEU A 1217 0.80 -44.96 20.49
C LEU A 1217 -0.64 -45.03 19.97
N LYS A 1218 -1.55 -44.26 20.58
CA LYS A 1218 -2.95 -44.18 20.18
C LYS A 1218 -3.22 -42.77 19.69
N ALA A 1219 -3.69 -42.65 18.45
CA ALA A 1219 -4.38 -41.46 18.02
C ALA A 1219 -5.79 -41.56 18.62
N ASP A 1220 -6.05 -40.90 19.75
CA ASP A 1220 -7.42 -40.72 20.19
C ASP A 1220 -8.13 -39.84 19.13
N HIS A 1221 -9.24 -40.37 18.63
CA HIS A 1221 -9.99 -39.91 17.46
C HIS A 1221 -10.56 -38.50 17.59
#